data_AF-A0A9D4TZQ1-F1
#
_entry.id   AF-A0A9D4TZQ1-F1
#
_cell.length_a   1.000
_cell.length_b   1.000
_cell.length_c   1.000
_cell.angle_alpha   90.00
_cell.angle_beta   90.00
_cell.angle_gamma   90.00
#
_symmetry.space_group_name_H-M   'P 1'
#
loop_
_entity.id
_entity.type
_entity.pdbx_description
1 polymer ?
#
loop_
_entity_poly.entity_id
_entity_poly.type
_entity_poly.pdbx_seq_one_letter_code
_entity_poly.pdbx_strand_id
1 'polypeptide(L)'
;MTTKYVIGVDGGTESIRAGVFDLSGTPLSFSSAAYPTAYPAPGWAEQNPGDWWAGLGTAVRQALESAGVQPSEVAAISIDTTCCTVVALDEAGAALRPALLWMDMRSAAQAAKVAACGDEALAVNSGGKGPVSAEWMVPKALWLKEEEPAVFEAAHRICEYQDYINFHLTGRWAASVNNASVRWHYNTRRQGGWPAGMLQKLGLEALLHKWPADVLPLGAVVGGLTTAAAAHLGLPEGLPVAQGGADADVGMLGLGVIRPGQLALLTGSSHLHLGVTDELFHGSGMWGVYPDAILPGVHMVEGGQTSTGSVINWYRCLVGEPDYDTLAAEAAVVPPGAEGCMCLDHFQGNRTPHTDAHSRGAITGLTLRHGRGHVFRALLESICFGTEHIFETMRANGYSPTSVTVAGGATRSPLWMQIHADISNIPFILTKVSDAPALGAAILAAVAAGLYPDVPAACAHMVHQDRVVQPDPACHAEYRRLHAAYKKLYPALKPGFHATAAAGSSAKPANGSSAAGAGQAQAQQQQQQQQQQLSNLHSIVSPSILSADFSNLERDVRRVVAAGAEWVHVDIFDGVFVPNLTIGPPVVKSLHKSVPEAFLDCHLCVVHPSNYVDDLAAAGAAQFTFHIEAPGVDFCCNTAAALAARARQLGMLAGIALTPETSADAVLPLCAAGAVDTVLLLSVRPGFGGQKFQPGVLPKVAALRAAGFLGNIIVDGGITQDNALSVAQAGANALVAGTTVFAGKEPPEAAVPALVEMISAGRTEWPAAPAPAPATAAV
;
A
#
# COMPACT_ATOMS: atom_id res chain seq x y z
N MET A 1 -30.39 -7.47 31.13
CA MET A 1 -30.21 -6.72 29.88
C MET A 1 -29.34 -7.60 29.00
N THR A 2 -29.81 -8.00 27.83
CA THR A 2 -28.96 -8.70 26.86
C THR A 2 -27.83 -7.75 26.46
N THR A 3 -26.58 -8.17 26.63
CA THR A 3 -25.41 -7.41 26.18
C THR A 3 -25.56 -7.17 24.69
N LYS A 4 -25.47 -5.91 24.26
CA LYS A 4 -25.56 -5.54 22.84
C LYS A 4 -24.17 -5.13 22.35
N TYR A 5 -23.81 -5.59 21.17
CA TYR A 5 -22.57 -5.26 20.50
C TYR A 5 -22.86 -4.47 19.22
N VAL A 6 -21.86 -3.76 18.73
CA VAL A 6 -21.92 -3.06 17.44
C VAL A 6 -20.70 -3.43 16.60
N ILE A 7 -20.85 -3.36 15.28
CA ILE A 7 -19.77 -3.64 14.34
C ILE A 7 -19.38 -2.33 13.66
N GLY A 8 -18.08 -2.02 13.74
CA GLY A 8 -17.46 -0.97 12.94
C GLY A 8 -16.52 -1.60 11.92
N VAL A 9 -16.54 -1.11 10.69
CA VAL A 9 -15.73 -1.65 9.59
C VAL A 9 -14.96 -0.54 8.91
N ASP A 10 -13.65 -0.72 8.77
CA ASP A 10 -12.74 0.15 8.02
C ASP A 10 -12.45 -0.50 6.65
N GLY A 11 -12.99 0.11 5.59
CA GLY A 11 -12.78 -0.24 4.19
C GLY A 11 -11.57 0.44 3.58
N GLY A 12 -10.37 0.00 3.98
CA GLY A 12 -9.09 0.55 3.55
C GLY A 12 -8.70 0.21 2.10
N THR A 13 -7.47 0.59 1.71
CA THR A 13 -6.99 0.35 0.33
C THR A 13 -6.60 -1.10 0.09
N GLU A 14 -5.88 -1.76 1.00
CA GLU A 14 -5.38 -3.13 0.73
C GLU A 14 -6.26 -4.23 1.34
N SER A 15 -7.12 -3.85 2.28
CA SER A 15 -7.99 -4.77 2.99
C SER A 15 -9.17 -4.03 3.60
N ILE A 16 -10.23 -4.79 3.90
CA ILE A 16 -11.35 -4.35 4.73
C ILE A 16 -11.28 -5.05 6.08
N ARG A 17 -11.42 -4.29 7.16
CA ARG A 17 -11.27 -4.76 8.53
C ARG A 17 -12.54 -4.52 9.32
N ALA A 18 -13.07 -5.56 9.95
CA ALA A 18 -14.23 -5.48 10.83
C ALA A 18 -13.80 -5.65 12.29
N GLY A 19 -14.32 -4.80 13.17
CA GLY A 19 -14.18 -4.90 14.62
C GLY A 19 -15.54 -5.07 15.32
N VAL A 20 -15.59 -5.94 16.32
CA VAL A 20 -16.77 -6.09 17.21
C VAL A 20 -16.49 -5.33 18.50
N PHE A 21 -17.39 -4.43 18.88
CA PHE A 21 -17.22 -3.56 20.04
C PHE A 21 -18.37 -3.72 21.03
N ASP A 22 -18.06 -3.61 22.32
CA ASP A 22 -19.08 -3.37 23.33
C ASP A 22 -19.54 -1.90 23.33
N LEU A 23 -20.56 -1.59 24.13
CA LEU A 23 -21.11 -0.23 24.19
C LEU A 23 -20.20 0.78 24.91
N SER A 24 -19.11 0.33 25.54
CA SER A 24 -18.08 1.20 26.09
C SER A 24 -16.99 1.54 25.06
N GLY A 25 -17.10 1.04 23.82
CA GLY A 25 -16.08 1.23 22.79
C GLY A 25 -14.86 0.32 22.92
N THR A 26 -14.94 -0.71 23.78
CA THR A 26 -13.87 -1.70 23.92
C THR A 26 -13.97 -2.71 22.77
N PRO A 27 -12.90 -2.93 21.98
CA PRO A 27 -12.90 -3.96 20.94
C PRO A 27 -12.76 -5.36 21.55
N LEU A 28 -13.61 -6.30 21.12
CA LEU A 28 -13.53 -7.71 21.49
C LEU A 28 -12.67 -8.50 20.52
N SER A 29 -12.76 -8.17 19.23
CA SER A 29 -12.00 -8.81 18.16
C SER A 29 -11.85 -7.86 16.97
N PHE A 30 -10.86 -8.16 16.12
CA PHE A 30 -10.74 -7.62 14.77
C PHE A 30 -10.48 -8.77 13.81
N SER A 31 -11.03 -8.67 12.60
CA SER A 31 -10.62 -9.51 11.46
C SER A 31 -10.52 -8.66 10.20
N SER A 32 -9.68 -9.07 9.25
CA SER A 32 -9.47 -8.37 7.99
C SER A 32 -9.42 -9.33 6.81
N ALA A 33 -9.94 -8.89 5.66
CA ALA A 33 -9.83 -9.59 4.39
C ALA A 33 -9.13 -8.69 3.37
N ALA A 34 -8.04 -9.19 2.79
CA ALA A 34 -7.28 -8.47 1.76
C ALA A 34 -7.94 -8.59 0.38
N TYR A 35 -7.74 -7.58 -0.47
CA TYR A 35 -8.14 -7.58 -1.87
C TYR A 35 -7.08 -6.94 -2.77
N PRO A 36 -6.96 -7.39 -4.03
CA PRO A 36 -5.91 -6.91 -4.92
C PRO A 36 -6.19 -5.49 -5.42
N THR A 37 -5.12 -4.73 -5.65
CA THR A 37 -5.17 -3.47 -6.40
C THR A 37 -4.48 -3.66 -7.74
N ALA A 38 -5.15 -3.29 -8.82
CA ALA A 38 -4.55 -3.28 -10.15
C ALA A 38 -3.93 -1.91 -10.45
N TYR A 39 -2.77 -1.91 -11.11
CA TYR A 39 -2.10 -0.70 -11.58
C TYR A 39 -1.88 -0.80 -13.11
N PRO A 40 -2.93 -0.60 -13.94
CA PRO A 40 -2.86 -0.88 -15.37
C PRO A 40 -1.86 -0.01 -16.14
N ALA A 41 -1.54 1.17 -15.62
CA ALA A 41 -0.60 2.12 -16.19
C ALA A 41 0.01 3.02 -15.08
N PRO A 42 1.12 3.73 -15.34
CA PRO A 42 1.69 4.67 -14.38
C PRO A 42 0.68 5.71 -13.89
N GLY A 43 0.54 5.82 -12.57
CA GLY A 43 -0.42 6.73 -11.93
C GLY A 43 -1.88 6.25 -11.99
N TRP A 44 -2.15 5.05 -12.49
CA TRP A 44 -3.49 4.45 -12.52
C TRP A 44 -3.60 3.42 -11.40
N ALA A 45 -4.72 3.44 -10.67
CA ALA A 45 -5.00 2.52 -9.58
C ALA A 45 -6.48 2.13 -9.60
N GLU A 46 -6.75 0.83 -9.69
CA GLU A 46 -8.09 0.29 -9.85
C GLU A 46 -8.36 -0.89 -8.91
N GLN A 47 -9.61 -1.02 -8.49
CA GLN A 47 -10.08 -2.15 -7.70
C GLN A 47 -11.42 -2.65 -8.19
N ASN A 48 -11.65 -3.96 -8.10
CA ASN A 48 -12.96 -4.52 -8.40
C ASN A 48 -13.90 -4.37 -7.19
N PRO A 49 -15.03 -3.64 -7.32
CA PRO A 49 -15.96 -3.48 -6.19
C PRO A 49 -16.53 -4.80 -5.64
N GLY A 50 -16.56 -5.86 -6.45
CA GLY A 50 -16.97 -7.19 -6.00
C GLY A 50 -16.05 -7.78 -4.92
N ASP A 51 -14.76 -7.44 -4.94
CA ASP A 51 -13.78 -7.94 -3.98
C ASP A 51 -13.99 -7.30 -2.60
N TRP A 52 -14.40 -6.03 -2.55
CA TRP A 52 -14.78 -5.36 -1.30
C TRP A 52 -15.98 -6.02 -0.65
N TRP A 53 -17.00 -6.35 -1.46
CA TRP A 53 -18.20 -7.03 -0.97
C TRP A 53 -17.85 -8.42 -0.41
N ALA A 54 -17.05 -9.21 -1.14
CA ALA A 54 -16.60 -10.51 -0.68
C ALA A 54 -15.75 -10.41 0.61
N GLY A 55 -14.84 -9.45 0.65
CA GLY A 55 -14.00 -9.15 1.81
C GLY A 55 -14.81 -8.77 3.04
N LEU A 56 -15.84 -7.92 2.88
CA LEU A 56 -16.73 -7.50 3.96
C LEU A 56 -17.40 -8.71 4.64
N GLY A 57 -17.93 -9.63 3.84
CA GLY A 57 -18.55 -10.87 4.34
C GLY A 57 -17.58 -11.73 5.13
N THR A 58 -16.35 -11.86 4.64
CA THR A 58 -15.29 -12.63 5.30
C THR A 58 -14.89 -12.00 6.63
N ALA A 59 -14.56 -10.70 6.62
CA ALA A 59 -14.08 -9.98 7.79
C ALA A 59 -15.14 -9.95 8.92
N VAL A 60 -16.40 -9.64 8.60
CA VAL A 60 -17.47 -9.55 9.60
C VAL A 60 -17.73 -10.90 10.28
N ARG A 61 -17.83 -11.99 9.51
CA ARG A 61 -18.07 -13.33 10.08
C ARG A 61 -16.95 -13.80 10.98
N GLN A 62 -15.71 -13.62 10.53
CA GLN A 62 -14.54 -14.01 11.31
C GLN A 62 -14.39 -13.17 12.58
N ALA A 63 -14.72 -11.88 12.52
CA ALA A 63 -14.71 -11.02 13.70
C ALA A 63 -15.75 -11.49 14.73
N LEU A 64 -16.97 -11.82 14.30
CA LEU A 64 -18.02 -12.39 15.18
C LEU A 64 -17.60 -13.71 15.80
N GLU A 65 -17.08 -14.64 15.00
CA GLU A 65 -16.59 -15.94 15.47
C GLU A 65 -15.47 -15.76 16.50
N SER A 66 -14.49 -14.91 16.20
CA SER A 66 -13.36 -14.63 17.10
C SER A 66 -13.79 -13.94 18.40
N ALA A 67 -14.83 -13.10 18.37
CA ALA A 67 -15.39 -12.47 19.55
C ALA A 67 -16.26 -13.42 20.39
N GLY A 68 -16.69 -14.56 19.83
CA GLY A 68 -17.68 -15.44 20.47
C GLY A 68 -19.06 -14.79 20.64
N VAL A 69 -19.39 -13.79 19.81
CA VAL A 69 -20.63 -13.03 19.88
C VAL A 69 -21.68 -13.64 18.97
N GLN A 70 -22.90 -13.83 19.48
CA GLN A 70 -23.99 -14.33 18.65
C GLN A 70 -24.51 -13.22 17.73
N PRO A 71 -24.85 -13.52 16.46
CA PRO A 71 -25.38 -12.52 15.54
C PRO A 71 -26.61 -11.76 16.06
N SER A 72 -27.44 -12.39 16.90
CA SER A 72 -28.63 -11.78 17.52
C SER A 72 -28.30 -10.75 18.62
N GLU A 73 -27.05 -10.69 19.08
CA GLU A 73 -26.57 -9.71 20.06
C GLU A 73 -26.03 -8.43 19.39
N VAL A 74 -25.84 -8.44 18.08
CA VAL A 74 -25.41 -7.27 17.29
C VAL A 74 -26.59 -6.33 17.10
N ALA A 75 -26.40 -5.05 17.40
CA ALA A 75 -27.45 -4.04 17.36
C ALA A 75 -27.46 -3.21 16.06
N ALA A 76 -26.29 -3.00 15.44
CA ALA A 76 -26.13 -2.30 14.18
C ALA A 76 -24.71 -2.48 13.63
N ILE A 77 -24.53 -2.07 12.37
CA ILE A 77 -23.23 -2.00 11.67
C ILE A 77 -23.05 -0.63 11.00
N SER A 78 -21.81 -0.15 10.94
CA SER A 78 -21.40 0.94 10.06
C SER A 78 -20.08 0.59 9.39
N ILE A 79 -19.85 1.19 8.23
CA ILE A 79 -18.67 0.99 7.41
C ILE A 79 -18.16 2.37 7.03
N ASP A 80 -16.90 2.65 7.28
CA ASP A 80 -16.16 3.73 6.63
C ASP A 80 -15.32 3.18 5.48
N THR A 81 -14.98 4.04 4.52
CA THR A 81 -14.27 3.62 3.30
C THR A 81 -13.27 4.68 2.85
N THR A 82 -12.31 4.29 2.02
CA THR A 82 -11.43 5.26 1.34
C THR A 82 -12.23 6.33 0.58
N CYS A 83 -11.77 7.59 0.65
CA CYS A 83 -12.46 8.72 0.02
C CYS A 83 -12.03 8.94 -1.44
N CYS A 84 -12.99 9.26 -2.32
CA CYS A 84 -12.81 9.45 -3.77
C CYS A 84 -12.37 8.19 -4.53
N THR A 85 -12.83 7.03 -4.09
CA THR A 85 -12.82 5.79 -4.86
C THR A 85 -14.11 5.71 -5.69
N VAL A 86 -14.05 6.19 -6.93
CA VAL A 86 -15.22 6.44 -7.80
C VAL A 86 -15.67 5.18 -8.52
N VAL A 87 -16.95 4.86 -8.40
CA VAL A 87 -17.58 3.67 -8.97
C VAL A 87 -18.64 4.07 -10.00
N ALA A 88 -18.63 3.44 -11.17
CA ALA A 88 -19.68 3.59 -12.19
C ALA A 88 -20.52 2.30 -12.26
N LEU A 89 -21.82 2.42 -12.06
CA LEU A 89 -22.74 1.30 -11.84
C LEU A 89 -23.91 1.35 -12.82
N ASP A 90 -24.38 0.18 -13.24
CA ASP A 90 -25.63 0.04 -13.98
C ASP A 90 -26.87 0.16 -13.08
N GLU A 91 -28.07 -0.01 -13.65
CA GLU A 91 -29.34 0.08 -12.91
C GLU A 91 -29.50 -1.00 -11.84
N ALA A 92 -28.87 -2.17 -12.02
CA ALA A 92 -28.89 -3.26 -11.05
C ALA A 92 -27.85 -3.07 -9.93
N GLY A 93 -27.02 -2.02 -10.01
CA GLY A 93 -25.94 -1.75 -9.08
C GLY A 93 -24.67 -2.59 -9.34
N ALA A 94 -24.56 -3.22 -10.51
CA ALA A 94 -23.34 -3.91 -10.90
C ALA A 94 -22.31 -2.91 -11.47
N ALA A 95 -21.04 -3.10 -11.12
CA ALA A 95 -19.97 -2.25 -11.61
C ALA A 95 -19.72 -2.45 -13.10
N LEU A 96 -19.77 -1.34 -13.85
CA LEU A 96 -19.52 -1.31 -15.30
C LEU A 96 -18.03 -1.44 -15.64
N ARG A 97 -17.17 -1.14 -14.67
CA ARG A 97 -15.71 -1.25 -14.73
C ARG A 97 -15.12 -1.29 -13.30
N PRO A 98 -13.84 -1.66 -13.12
CA PRO A 98 -13.14 -1.49 -11.84
C PRO A 98 -13.26 -0.04 -11.34
N ALA A 99 -13.35 0.20 -10.04
CA ALA A 99 -13.42 1.54 -9.48
C ALA A 99 -12.10 2.32 -9.69
N LEU A 100 -12.20 3.66 -9.82
CA LEU A 100 -11.04 4.57 -9.87
C LEU A 100 -10.65 4.96 -8.45
N LEU A 101 -9.61 4.32 -7.90
CA LEU A 101 -9.19 4.50 -6.51
C LEU A 101 -8.73 5.91 -6.18
N TRP A 102 -8.78 6.28 -4.90
CA TRP A 102 -8.33 7.58 -4.40
C TRP A 102 -6.95 8.00 -4.94
N MET A 103 -5.97 7.10 -5.02
CA MET A 103 -4.61 7.38 -5.49
C MET A 103 -4.45 7.41 -7.02
N ASP A 104 -5.53 7.21 -7.77
CA ASP A 104 -5.54 7.28 -9.22
C ASP A 104 -5.42 8.73 -9.69
N MET A 105 -4.39 8.99 -10.51
CA MET A 105 -4.01 10.30 -11.01
C MET A 105 -4.33 10.50 -12.49
N ARG A 106 -5.02 9.56 -13.15
CA ARG A 106 -5.27 9.62 -14.60
C ARG A 106 -6.06 10.85 -15.03
N SER A 107 -6.85 11.40 -14.12
CA SER A 107 -7.70 12.57 -14.36
C SER A 107 -6.97 13.92 -14.16
N ALA A 108 -5.62 13.94 -14.13
CA ALA A 108 -4.85 15.16 -13.89
C ALA A 108 -5.16 16.29 -14.89
N ALA A 109 -5.39 15.96 -16.17
CA ALA A 109 -5.81 16.94 -17.17
C ALA A 109 -7.20 17.53 -16.84
N GLN A 110 -8.14 16.69 -16.40
CA GLN A 110 -9.47 17.10 -15.99
C GLN A 110 -9.43 17.92 -14.70
N ALA A 111 -8.59 17.59 -13.72
CA ALA A 111 -8.40 18.39 -12.52
C ALA A 111 -7.93 19.82 -12.86
N ALA A 112 -7.03 19.98 -13.84
CA ALA A 112 -6.64 21.29 -14.34
C ALA A 112 -7.82 22.05 -14.98
N LYS A 113 -8.71 21.37 -15.73
CA LYS A 113 -9.95 21.97 -16.26
C LYS A 113 -10.89 22.40 -15.14
N VAL A 114 -11.07 21.57 -14.10
CA VAL A 114 -11.89 21.91 -12.92
C VAL A 114 -11.31 23.14 -12.22
N ALA A 115 -10.01 23.20 -11.97
CA ALA A 115 -9.38 24.37 -11.36
C ALA A 115 -9.55 25.64 -12.23
N ALA A 116 -9.48 25.51 -13.55
CA ALA A 116 -9.62 26.63 -14.48
C ALA A 116 -11.06 27.12 -14.69
N CYS A 117 -12.08 26.39 -14.26
CA CYS A 117 -13.48 26.77 -14.49
C CYS A 117 -13.92 28.01 -13.70
N GLY A 118 -13.16 28.39 -12.65
CA GLY A 118 -13.39 29.61 -11.89
C GLY A 118 -14.76 29.66 -11.20
N ASP A 119 -15.31 28.51 -10.83
CA ASP A 119 -16.57 28.44 -10.11
C ASP A 119 -16.45 28.79 -8.63
N GLU A 120 -17.49 29.38 -8.04
CA GLU A 120 -17.51 29.76 -6.61
C GLU A 120 -17.34 28.53 -5.70
N ALA A 121 -17.74 27.35 -6.16
CA ALA A 121 -17.55 26.10 -5.44
C ALA A 121 -16.07 25.80 -5.15
N LEU A 122 -15.13 26.34 -5.95
CA LEU A 122 -13.69 26.23 -5.72
C LEU A 122 -13.19 27.07 -4.53
N ALA A 123 -14.04 27.80 -3.80
CA ALA A 123 -13.62 28.52 -2.60
C ALA A 123 -12.89 27.61 -1.58
N VAL A 124 -13.28 26.33 -1.49
CA VAL A 124 -12.60 25.32 -0.67
C VAL A 124 -11.19 24.94 -1.18
N ASN A 125 -10.82 25.31 -2.41
CA ASN A 125 -9.51 25.10 -3.01
C ASN A 125 -8.65 26.36 -2.90
N SER A 126 -8.14 26.65 -1.70
CA SER A 126 -7.31 27.83 -1.41
C SER A 126 -7.95 29.17 -1.82
N GLY A 127 -9.27 29.32 -1.61
CA GLY A 127 -10.01 30.51 -2.04
C GLY A 127 -10.17 30.62 -3.55
N GLY A 128 -10.33 29.50 -4.26
CA GLY A 128 -10.49 29.44 -5.72
C GLY A 128 -9.19 29.41 -6.52
N LYS A 129 -8.03 29.42 -5.85
CA LYS A 129 -6.71 29.48 -6.50
C LYS A 129 -6.09 28.10 -6.77
N GLY A 130 -6.69 27.04 -6.25
CA GLY A 130 -6.22 25.67 -6.45
C GLY A 130 -5.22 25.19 -5.36
N PRO A 131 -4.63 24.00 -5.56
CA PRO A 131 -4.91 23.06 -6.64
C PRO A 131 -6.25 22.32 -6.42
N VAL A 132 -6.75 21.70 -7.50
CA VAL A 132 -7.76 20.64 -7.46
C VAL A 132 -7.02 19.32 -7.69
N SER A 133 -7.29 18.27 -6.91
CA SER A 133 -6.62 16.98 -7.07
C SER A 133 -7.29 16.13 -8.15
N ALA A 134 -6.50 15.38 -8.91
CA ALA A 134 -6.97 14.34 -9.84
C ALA A 134 -7.66 13.17 -9.11
N GLU A 135 -7.40 13.06 -7.82
CA GLU A 135 -7.96 12.03 -6.96
C GLU A 135 -9.48 12.19 -6.79
N TRP A 136 -10.04 13.37 -7.05
CA TRP A 136 -11.40 13.74 -6.62
C TRP A 136 -12.51 13.29 -7.58
N MET A 137 -13.75 13.26 -7.08
CA MET A 137 -14.93 12.79 -7.81
C MET A 137 -15.17 13.53 -9.13
N VAL A 138 -15.20 14.87 -9.11
CA VAL A 138 -15.54 15.65 -10.31
C VAL A 138 -14.51 15.45 -11.44
N PRO A 139 -13.19 15.53 -11.21
CA PRO A 139 -12.18 15.18 -12.22
C PRO A 139 -12.32 13.76 -12.78
N LYS A 140 -12.55 12.75 -11.93
CA LYS A 140 -12.71 11.35 -12.37
C LYS A 140 -13.98 11.12 -13.16
N ALA A 141 -15.10 11.72 -12.77
CA ALA A 141 -16.34 11.67 -13.53
C ALA A 141 -16.21 12.39 -14.88
N LEU A 142 -15.48 13.52 -14.93
CA LEU A 142 -15.17 14.19 -16.18
C LEU A 142 -14.26 13.34 -17.08
N TRP A 143 -13.28 12.63 -16.51
CA TRP A 143 -12.42 11.71 -17.24
C TRP A 143 -13.24 10.56 -17.82
N LEU A 144 -14.16 9.95 -17.05
CA LEU A 144 -15.08 8.92 -17.57
C LEU A 144 -15.90 9.46 -18.74
N LYS A 145 -16.40 10.69 -18.65
CA LYS A 145 -17.15 11.31 -19.75
C LYS A 145 -16.31 11.51 -21.01
N GLU A 146 -15.08 11.98 -20.87
CA GLU A 146 -14.22 12.37 -22.00
C GLU A 146 -13.50 11.17 -22.64
N GLU A 147 -12.99 10.26 -21.83
CA GLU A 147 -12.12 9.15 -22.26
C GLU A 147 -12.86 7.81 -22.35
N GLU A 148 -13.93 7.61 -21.56
CA GLU A 148 -14.76 6.39 -21.57
C GLU A 148 -16.27 6.69 -21.71
N PRO A 149 -16.70 7.45 -22.75
CA PRO A 149 -18.07 7.97 -22.84
C PRO A 149 -19.14 6.87 -22.80
N ALA A 150 -18.86 5.68 -23.34
CA ALA A 150 -19.80 4.56 -23.29
C ALA A 150 -20.11 4.11 -21.85
N VAL A 151 -19.10 4.10 -20.97
CA VAL A 151 -19.28 3.77 -19.55
C VAL A 151 -20.05 4.88 -18.85
N PHE A 152 -19.69 6.14 -19.10
CA PHE A 152 -20.38 7.29 -18.51
C PHE A 152 -21.87 7.32 -18.89
N GLU A 153 -22.20 7.07 -20.17
CA GLU A 153 -23.58 7.05 -20.64
C GLU A 153 -24.36 5.86 -20.07
N ALA A 154 -23.77 4.66 -20.05
CA ALA A 154 -24.40 3.45 -19.50
C ALA A 154 -24.59 3.50 -17.97
N ALA A 155 -23.78 4.29 -17.26
CA ALA A 155 -23.87 4.39 -15.80
C ALA A 155 -25.22 4.96 -15.34
N HIS A 156 -25.99 4.16 -14.62
CA HIS A 156 -27.16 4.64 -13.88
C HIS A 156 -26.73 5.45 -12.65
N ARG A 157 -25.63 5.03 -12.00
CA ARG A 157 -25.00 5.76 -10.90
C ARG A 157 -23.51 5.94 -11.10
N ILE A 158 -23.00 7.08 -10.69
CA ILE A 158 -21.58 7.32 -10.44
C ILE A 158 -21.49 7.74 -8.99
N CYS A 159 -20.82 6.98 -8.14
CA CYS A 159 -20.89 7.16 -6.68
C CYS A 159 -19.56 6.81 -5.99
N GLU A 160 -19.53 6.94 -4.66
CA GLU A 160 -18.39 6.55 -3.84
C GLU A 160 -18.37 5.04 -3.56
N TYR A 161 -17.22 4.53 -3.13
CA TYR A 161 -17.10 3.24 -2.46
C TYR A 161 -18.12 3.10 -1.30
N GLN A 162 -18.25 4.13 -0.46
CA GLN A 162 -19.24 4.17 0.62
C GLN A 162 -20.67 3.89 0.14
N ASP A 163 -21.07 4.52 -0.96
CA ASP A 163 -22.43 4.46 -1.49
C ASP A 163 -22.71 3.09 -2.12
N TYR A 164 -21.71 2.51 -2.79
CA TYR A 164 -21.75 1.16 -3.32
C TYR A 164 -22.01 0.14 -2.19
N ILE A 165 -21.22 0.20 -1.11
CA ILE A 165 -21.40 -0.73 0.03
C ILE A 165 -22.77 -0.54 0.67
N ASN A 166 -23.20 0.69 0.93
CA ASN A 166 -24.52 0.98 1.50
C ASN A 166 -25.66 0.43 0.63
N PHE A 167 -25.56 0.55 -0.70
CA PHE A 167 -26.56 0.00 -1.62
C PHE A 167 -26.60 -1.53 -1.54
N HIS A 168 -25.46 -2.22 -1.56
CA HIS A 168 -25.44 -3.68 -1.43
C HIS A 168 -25.96 -4.18 -0.07
N LEU A 169 -25.76 -3.39 0.99
CA LEU A 169 -26.26 -3.71 2.33
C LEU A 169 -27.78 -3.50 2.46
N THR A 170 -28.30 -2.39 1.92
CA THR A 170 -29.65 -1.89 2.25
C THR A 170 -30.62 -1.81 1.08
N GLY A 171 -30.13 -1.92 -0.16
CA GLY A 171 -30.89 -1.67 -1.39
C GLY A 171 -31.21 -0.19 -1.64
N ARG A 172 -30.70 0.73 -0.82
CA ARG A 172 -30.97 2.17 -0.92
C ARG A 172 -29.74 2.95 -1.37
N TRP A 173 -29.94 3.82 -2.36
CA TRP A 173 -28.94 4.83 -2.74
C TRP A 173 -28.98 6.01 -1.79
N ALA A 174 -27.87 6.26 -1.11
CA ALA A 174 -27.65 7.46 -0.30
C ALA A 174 -26.18 7.83 -0.35
N ALA A 175 -25.90 9.11 -0.59
CA ALA A 175 -24.57 9.68 -0.50
C ALA A 175 -24.27 10.07 0.95
N SER A 176 -23.04 9.85 1.40
CA SER A 176 -22.57 10.43 2.66
C SER A 176 -22.35 11.94 2.50
N VAL A 177 -22.90 12.75 3.41
CA VAL A 177 -22.59 14.20 3.46
C VAL A 177 -21.09 14.43 3.60
N ASN A 178 -20.38 13.51 4.26
CA ASN A 178 -18.96 13.58 4.45
C ASN A 178 -18.21 13.50 3.11
N ASN A 179 -18.35 12.39 2.37
CA ASN A 179 -17.69 12.21 1.07
C ASN A 179 -18.09 13.29 0.07
N ALA A 180 -19.38 13.62 0.00
CA ALA A 180 -19.89 14.64 -0.92
C ALA A 180 -19.27 16.02 -0.62
N SER A 181 -19.11 16.39 0.65
CA SER A 181 -18.60 17.71 1.03
C SER A 181 -17.10 17.84 0.80
N VAL A 182 -16.30 16.86 1.26
CA VAL A 182 -14.83 17.01 1.33
C VAL A 182 -14.21 17.10 -0.07
N ARG A 183 -14.84 16.51 -1.10
CA ARG A 183 -14.22 16.31 -2.42
C ARG A 183 -15.14 16.28 -3.65
N TRP A 184 -16.45 16.43 -3.48
CA TRP A 184 -17.40 16.58 -4.61
C TRP A 184 -17.93 18.02 -4.72
N HIS A 185 -17.44 18.91 -3.85
CA HIS A 185 -17.86 20.31 -3.72
C HIS A 185 -19.33 20.49 -3.34
N TYR A 186 -19.94 19.48 -2.71
CA TYR A 186 -21.23 19.64 -2.03
C TYR A 186 -21.08 20.61 -0.86
N ASN A 187 -22.11 21.43 -0.64
CA ASN A 187 -22.14 22.36 0.48
C ASN A 187 -23.57 22.45 1.02
N THR A 188 -23.79 21.98 2.24
CA THR A 188 -25.09 21.97 2.93
C THR A 188 -25.78 23.34 3.01
N ARG A 189 -25.00 24.43 2.95
CA ARG A 189 -25.52 25.81 3.00
C ARG A 189 -25.87 26.36 1.61
N ARG A 190 -25.46 25.70 0.53
CA ARG A 190 -25.85 26.07 -0.83
C ARG A 190 -27.27 25.57 -1.10
N GLN A 191 -28.07 26.38 -1.81
CA GLN A 191 -29.39 25.94 -2.29
C GLN A 191 -29.24 24.68 -3.16
N GLY A 192 -29.85 23.57 -2.73
CA GLY A 192 -29.75 22.26 -3.41
C GLY A 192 -28.41 21.53 -3.22
N GLY A 193 -27.45 22.12 -2.51
CA GLY A 193 -26.18 21.51 -2.09
C GLY A 193 -25.12 21.31 -3.19
N TRP A 194 -25.51 20.77 -4.34
CA TRP A 194 -24.60 20.40 -5.43
C TRP A 194 -23.97 21.60 -6.15
N PRO A 195 -22.74 21.47 -6.68
CA PRO A 195 -22.04 22.53 -7.41
C PRO A 195 -22.53 22.64 -8.86
N ALA A 196 -23.82 22.88 -9.08
CA ALA A 196 -24.44 22.84 -10.41
C ALA A 196 -23.78 23.80 -11.43
N GLY A 197 -23.34 24.98 -10.99
CA GLY A 197 -22.61 25.94 -11.84
C GLY A 197 -21.26 25.42 -12.33
N MET A 198 -20.50 24.74 -11.44
CA MET A 198 -19.25 24.07 -11.82
C MET A 198 -19.51 22.96 -12.85
N LEU A 199 -20.51 22.11 -12.61
CA LEU A 199 -20.84 21.03 -13.53
C LEU A 199 -21.27 21.56 -14.90
N GLN A 200 -22.08 22.63 -14.94
CA GLN A 200 -22.47 23.27 -16.20
C GLN A 200 -21.27 23.81 -16.99
N LYS A 201 -20.33 24.49 -16.33
CA LYS A 201 -19.12 25.02 -16.98
C LYS A 201 -18.21 23.92 -17.55
N LEU A 202 -18.26 22.73 -16.97
CA LEU A 202 -17.52 21.55 -17.42
C LEU A 202 -18.30 20.70 -18.42
N GLY A 203 -19.56 21.06 -18.71
CA GLY A 203 -20.49 20.25 -19.51
C GLY A 203 -20.75 18.89 -18.86
N LEU A 204 -20.83 18.79 -17.53
CA LEU A 204 -20.98 17.55 -16.77
C LEU A 204 -22.33 17.49 -16.01
N GLU A 205 -23.36 18.18 -16.51
CA GLU A 205 -24.66 18.34 -15.84
C GLU A 205 -25.39 17.01 -15.60
N ALA A 206 -25.21 16.04 -16.51
CA ALA A 206 -25.79 14.70 -16.39
C ALA A 206 -25.37 13.98 -15.10
N LEU A 207 -24.22 14.36 -14.51
CA LEU A 207 -23.73 13.80 -13.27
C LEU A 207 -24.66 14.08 -12.08
N LEU A 208 -25.41 15.20 -12.08
CA LEU A 208 -26.40 15.52 -11.05
C LEU A 208 -27.47 14.43 -10.91
N HIS A 209 -27.81 13.75 -12.01
CA HIS A 209 -28.80 12.68 -12.04
C HIS A 209 -28.18 11.29 -11.82
N LYS A 210 -26.85 11.18 -11.92
CA LYS A 210 -26.09 9.94 -11.67
C LYS A 210 -25.56 9.86 -10.25
N TRP A 211 -25.45 10.98 -9.52
CA TRP A 211 -25.20 10.95 -8.07
C TRP A 211 -26.44 10.47 -7.30
N PRO A 212 -26.27 9.81 -6.13
CA PRO A 212 -27.38 9.57 -5.21
C PRO A 212 -28.10 10.87 -4.84
N ALA A 213 -29.42 10.88 -4.90
CA ALA A 213 -30.23 12.07 -4.61
C ALA A 213 -30.33 12.37 -3.10
N ASP A 214 -30.41 11.32 -2.28
CA ASP A 214 -30.41 11.44 -0.83
C ASP A 214 -28.97 11.67 -0.33
N VAL A 215 -28.76 12.70 0.49
CA VAL A 215 -27.48 12.96 1.17
C VAL A 215 -27.72 12.86 2.67
N LEU A 216 -27.08 11.89 3.33
CA LEU A 216 -27.31 11.56 4.73
C LEU A 216 -26.13 11.99 5.62
N PRO A 217 -26.39 12.49 6.84
CA PRO A 217 -25.33 12.77 7.81
C PRO A 217 -24.75 11.46 8.37
N LEU A 218 -23.51 11.53 8.88
CA LEU A 218 -22.89 10.41 9.55
C LEU A 218 -23.77 9.91 10.72
N GLY A 219 -23.96 8.60 10.82
CA GLY A 219 -24.76 7.95 11.86
C GLY A 219 -26.26 7.90 11.60
N ALA A 220 -26.77 8.55 10.53
CA ALA A 220 -28.15 8.35 10.11
C ALA A 220 -28.39 6.90 9.66
N VAL A 221 -29.58 6.37 9.91
CA VAL A 221 -29.96 5.05 9.42
C VAL A 221 -30.18 5.12 7.91
N VAL A 222 -29.33 4.42 7.14
CA VAL A 222 -29.51 4.27 5.69
C VAL A 222 -30.72 3.36 5.42
N GLY A 223 -30.73 2.21 6.11
CA GLY A 223 -31.76 1.18 6.04
C GLY A 223 -31.41 0.00 6.94
N GLY A 224 -32.16 -1.10 6.82
CA GLY A 224 -31.80 -2.38 7.43
C GLY A 224 -31.09 -3.29 6.42
N LEU A 225 -30.31 -4.25 6.91
CA LEU A 225 -29.73 -5.29 6.05
C LEU A 225 -30.82 -5.99 5.22
N THR A 226 -30.62 -6.06 3.91
CA THR A 226 -31.44 -6.91 3.04
C THR A 226 -31.26 -8.39 3.40
N THR A 227 -32.18 -9.25 2.99
CA THR A 227 -32.05 -10.70 3.17
C THR A 227 -30.72 -11.23 2.60
N ALA A 228 -30.29 -10.74 1.43
CA ALA A 228 -29.04 -11.15 0.81
C ALA A 228 -27.82 -10.67 1.61
N ALA A 229 -27.82 -9.42 2.07
CA ALA A 229 -26.74 -8.86 2.89
C ALA A 229 -26.65 -9.56 4.26
N ALA A 230 -27.78 -9.77 4.93
CA ALA A 230 -27.86 -10.52 6.19
C ALA A 230 -27.29 -11.94 6.03
N ALA A 231 -27.71 -12.64 4.97
CA ALA A 231 -27.19 -13.96 4.65
C ALA A 231 -25.71 -13.93 4.32
N HIS A 232 -25.17 -12.88 3.69
CA HIS A 232 -23.76 -12.71 3.32
C HIS A 232 -22.84 -12.36 4.49
N LEU A 233 -23.31 -11.56 5.44
CA LEU A 233 -22.56 -11.15 6.63
C LEU A 233 -22.71 -12.13 7.81
N GLY A 234 -23.72 -12.99 7.77
CA GLY A 234 -24.07 -13.85 8.92
C GLY A 234 -24.74 -13.06 10.05
N LEU A 235 -25.53 -12.04 9.70
CA LEU A 235 -26.22 -11.14 10.62
C LEU A 235 -27.75 -11.21 10.44
N PRO A 236 -28.55 -10.71 11.39
CA PRO A 236 -30.00 -10.69 11.25
C PRO A 236 -30.48 -9.79 10.10
N GLU A 237 -31.52 -10.22 9.37
CA GLU A 237 -32.23 -9.36 8.41
C GLU A 237 -32.82 -8.14 9.13
N GLY A 238 -32.77 -6.98 8.48
CA GLY A 238 -33.28 -5.73 9.03
C GLY A 238 -32.36 -5.07 10.07
N LEU A 239 -31.18 -5.65 10.37
CA LEU A 239 -30.19 -5.01 11.24
C LEU A 239 -29.86 -3.60 10.73
N PRO A 240 -29.97 -2.54 11.55
CA PRO A 240 -29.69 -1.17 11.11
C PRO A 240 -28.28 -0.99 10.56
N VAL A 241 -28.18 -0.31 9.42
CA VAL A 241 -26.93 0.14 8.80
C VAL A 241 -26.82 1.65 8.95
N ALA A 242 -25.79 2.11 9.65
CA ALA A 242 -25.52 3.53 9.84
C ALA A 242 -24.70 4.08 8.67
N GLN A 243 -25.04 5.29 8.23
CA GLN A 243 -24.29 6.02 7.22
C GLN A 243 -22.88 6.32 7.74
N GLY A 244 -21.87 5.70 7.14
CA GLY A 244 -20.47 6.06 7.33
C GLY A 244 -19.99 7.11 6.33
N GLY A 245 -18.68 7.23 6.19
CA GLY A 245 -18.04 8.24 5.35
C GLY A 245 -16.60 7.88 5.01
N ALA A 246 -15.78 8.90 4.73
CA ALA A 246 -14.35 8.73 4.56
C ALA A 246 -13.70 8.20 5.84
N ASP A 247 -12.82 7.21 5.68
CA ASP A 247 -12.04 6.57 6.74
C ASP A 247 -11.38 7.56 7.71
N ALA A 248 -10.67 8.55 7.19
CA ALA A 248 -9.96 9.56 7.98
C ALA A 248 -10.92 10.42 8.83
N ASP A 249 -12.03 10.81 8.25
CA ASP A 249 -13.08 11.64 8.83
C ASP A 249 -13.87 10.88 9.90
N VAL A 250 -14.26 9.63 9.62
CA VAL A 250 -14.88 8.74 10.61
C VAL A 250 -13.89 8.42 11.74
N GLY A 251 -12.60 8.30 11.41
CA GLY A 251 -11.51 8.20 12.38
C GLY A 251 -11.44 9.39 13.35
N MET A 252 -11.85 10.60 12.96
CA MET A 252 -11.97 11.73 13.90
C MET A 252 -12.94 11.42 15.04
N LEU A 253 -14.05 10.71 14.75
CA LEU A 253 -15.03 10.30 15.75
C LEU A 253 -14.41 9.29 16.72
N GLY A 254 -13.68 8.30 16.21
CA GLY A 254 -12.96 7.31 17.02
C GLY A 254 -11.82 7.92 17.86
N LEU A 255 -11.32 9.09 17.48
CA LEU A 255 -10.37 9.88 18.26
C LEU A 255 -11.02 10.89 19.22
N GLY A 256 -12.34 11.02 19.19
CA GLY A 256 -13.08 12.01 19.98
C GLY A 256 -12.81 13.47 19.57
N VAL A 257 -12.40 13.68 18.32
CA VAL A 257 -12.14 15.00 17.71
C VAL A 257 -13.42 15.48 17.04
N ILE A 258 -14.29 16.13 17.83
CA ILE A 258 -15.64 16.53 17.40
C ILE A 258 -16.04 17.94 17.84
N ARG A 259 -15.14 18.68 18.51
CA ARG A 259 -15.41 20.02 19.05
C ARG A 259 -14.46 21.06 18.45
N PRO A 260 -14.93 22.31 18.26
CA PRO A 260 -14.09 23.40 17.79
C PRO A 260 -12.75 23.51 18.54
N GLY A 261 -11.66 23.66 17.79
CA GLY A 261 -10.28 23.73 18.31
C GLY A 261 -9.58 22.38 18.48
N GLN A 262 -10.29 21.25 18.40
CA GLN A 262 -9.66 19.93 18.39
C GLN A 262 -9.15 19.58 16.99
N LEU A 263 -7.98 18.94 16.92
CA LEU A 263 -7.38 18.44 15.68
C LEU A 263 -7.02 16.96 15.80
N ALA A 264 -7.35 16.18 14.78
CA ALA A 264 -6.82 14.84 14.57
C ALA A 264 -5.58 14.93 13.68
N LEU A 265 -4.48 14.32 14.14
CA LEU A 265 -3.28 14.11 13.34
C LEU A 265 -3.18 12.64 12.99
N LEU A 266 -3.51 12.29 11.76
CA LEU A 266 -3.41 10.92 11.27
C LEU A 266 -2.02 10.72 10.65
N THR A 267 -1.26 9.78 11.20
CA THR A 267 0.17 9.61 10.90
C THR A 267 0.42 8.30 10.15
N GLY A 268 1.13 8.39 9.03
CA GLY A 268 1.45 7.25 8.18
C GLY A 268 2.62 7.55 7.24
N SER A 269 2.52 7.10 5.99
CA SER A 269 3.45 7.56 4.94
C SER A 269 3.42 9.08 4.78
N SER A 270 2.24 9.67 4.98
CA SER A 270 1.93 11.11 5.03
C SER A 270 1.29 11.49 6.37
N HIS A 271 1.16 12.79 6.65
CA HIS A 271 0.31 13.30 7.72
C HIS A 271 -0.93 13.97 7.15
N LEU A 272 -2.08 13.69 7.77
CA LEU A 272 -3.32 14.42 7.55
C LEU A 272 -3.71 15.16 8.83
N HIS A 273 -4.02 16.44 8.70
CA HIS A 273 -4.40 17.35 9.77
C HIS A 273 -5.87 17.69 9.63
N LEU A 274 -6.73 17.08 10.45
CA LEU A 274 -8.18 17.30 10.41
C LEU A 274 -8.64 18.05 11.65
N GLY A 275 -8.99 19.32 11.48
CA GLY A 275 -9.48 20.19 12.55
C GLY A 275 -11.00 20.33 12.55
N VAL A 276 -11.56 20.66 13.70
CA VAL A 276 -12.98 21.04 13.83
C VAL A 276 -13.08 22.53 14.16
N THR A 277 -13.97 23.25 13.48
CA THR A 277 -14.24 24.68 13.67
C THR A 277 -15.75 24.97 13.60
N ASP A 278 -16.19 26.06 14.20
CA ASP A 278 -17.54 26.61 14.07
C ASP A 278 -17.60 27.82 13.10
N GLU A 279 -16.45 28.25 12.59
CA GLU A 279 -16.34 29.33 11.61
C GLU A 279 -16.07 28.82 10.19
N LEU A 280 -16.68 29.47 9.18
CA LEU A 280 -16.34 29.26 7.78
C LEU A 280 -15.29 30.26 7.32
N PHE A 281 -14.21 29.76 6.74
CA PHE A 281 -13.19 30.58 6.13
C PHE A 281 -12.59 29.89 4.89
N HIS A 282 -11.98 30.70 4.03
CA HIS A 282 -11.22 30.26 2.87
C HIS A 282 -9.93 31.06 2.80
N GLY A 283 -8.80 30.37 2.59
CA GLY A 283 -7.47 30.94 2.77
C GLY A 283 -6.45 30.38 1.80
N SER A 284 -5.46 31.19 1.42
CA SER A 284 -4.35 30.70 0.60
C SER A 284 -3.49 29.72 1.42
N GLY A 285 -3.04 28.65 0.78
CA GLY A 285 -2.14 27.68 1.40
C GLY A 285 -2.83 26.73 2.37
N MET A 286 -4.16 26.61 2.30
CA MET A 286 -4.93 25.61 3.00
C MET A 286 -6.07 25.11 2.14
N TRP A 287 -6.52 23.90 2.43
CA TRP A 287 -7.85 23.49 2.02
C TRP A 287 -8.87 24.24 2.88
N GLY A 288 -9.94 24.72 2.24
CA GLY A 288 -10.97 25.50 2.90
C GLY A 288 -11.82 24.65 3.83
N VAL A 289 -12.77 25.31 4.48
CA VAL A 289 -13.62 24.67 5.47
C VAL A 289 -14.76 23.88 4.80
N TYR A 290 -14.93 22.62 5.19
CA TYR A 290 -16.03 21.75 4.75
C TYR A 290 -17.19 21.81 5.75
N PRO A 291 -18.32 22.43 5.39
CA PRO A 291 -19.44 22.57 6.32
C PRO A 291 -20.14 21.23 6.57
N ASP A 292 -20.42 20.95 7.85
CA ASP A 292 -21.26 19.83 8.30
C ASP A 292 -20.75 18.43 7.88
N ALA A 293 -19.49 18.34 7.46
CA ALA A 293 -18.89 17.12 6.92
C ALA A 293 -18.76 16.00 7.96
N ILE A 294 -18.64 16.35 9.25
CA ILE A 294 -18.50 15.40 10.36
C ILE A 294 -19.78 15.36 11.20
N LEU A 295 -20.27 16.53 11.61
CA LEU A 295 -21.50 16.69 12.39
C LEU A 295 -22.25 17.94 11.92
N PRO A 296 -23.59 17.93 11.95
CA PRO A 296 -24.38 19.14 11.70
C PRO A 296 -24.01 20.29 12.64
N GLY A 297 -23.76 21.47 12.08
CA GLY A 297 -23.48 22.71 12.83
C GLY A 297 -22.00 22.94 13.14
N VAL A 298 -21.11 22.00 12.84
CA VAL A 298 -19.65 22.18 12.93
C VAL A 298 -18.99 21.87 11.60
N HIS A 299 -17.78 22.33 11.40
CA HIS A 299 -17.12 22.31 10.12
C HIS A 299 -15.72 21.72 10.23
N MET A 300 -15.26 21.11 9.15
CA MET A 300 -13.95 20.47 9.10
C MET A 300 -12.94 21.36 8.39
N VAL A 301 -11.76 21.47 8.98
CA VAL A 301 -10.57 22.10 8.38
C VAL A 301 -9.59 21.00 8.02
N GLU A 302 -8.95 21.09 6.87
CA GLU A 302 -8.05 20.05 6.39
C GLU A 302 -6.68 20.64 6.02
N GLY A 303 -5.62 19.92 6.39
CA GLY A 303 -4.25 20.13 5.94
C GLY A 303 -3.58 18.81 5.62
N GLY A 304 -2.65 18.82 4.69
CA GLY A 304 -1.91 17.62 4.28
C GLY A 304 -0.42 17.87 4.17
N GLN A 305 0.37 16.91 4.65
CA GLN A 305 1.83 16.90 4.59
C GLN A 305 2.29 15.59 3.90
N THR A 306 2.80 15.72 2.68
CA THR A 306 2.90 14.60 1.71
C THR A 306 3.84 13.48 2.12
N SER A 307 5.05 13.81 2.59
CA SER A 307 6.12 12.82 2.81
C SER A 307 6.64 12.93 4.23
N THR A 308 6.23 11.98 5.08
CA THR A 308 6.48 12.03 6.53
C THR A 308 7.09 10.71 7.01
N GLY A 309 6.29 9.70 7.40
CA GLY A 309 6.79 8.36 7.68
C GLY A 309 7.49 7.72 6.47
N SER A 310 7.12 8.10 5.24
CA SER A 310 7.85 7.67 4.03
C SER A 310 9.28 8.18 3.98
N VAL A 311 9.55 9.39 4.50
CA VAL A 311 10.91 9.96 4.59
C VAL A 311 11.73 9.27 5.68
N ILE A 312 11.09 8.94 6.81
CA ILE A 312 11.72 8.16 7.88
C ILE A 312 12.09 6.76 7.36
N ASN A 313 11.19 6.09 6.64
CA ASN A 313 11.46 4.81 6.00
C ASN A 313 12.58 4.91 4.96
N TRP A 314 12.51 5.89 4.06
CA TRP A 314 13.56 6.18 3.07
C TRP A 314 14.94 6.32 3.73
N TYR A 315 15.02 7.09 4.82
CA TYR A 315 16.28 7.30 5.52
C TYR A 315 16.79 6.02 6.19
N ARG A 316 15.88 5.24 6.83
CA ARG A 316 16.21 3.93 7.40
C ARG A 316 16.89 3.05 6.37
N CYS A 317 16.32 2.96 5.17
CA CYS A 317 16.87 2.17 4.07
C CYS A 317 18.21 2.72 3.59
N LEU A 318 18.33 4.05 3.47
CA LEU A 318 19.56 4.71 3.05
C LEU A 318 20.76 4.39 3.96
N VAL A 319 20.53 4.16 5.25
CA VAL A 319 21.60 3.90 6.24
C VAL A 319 21.75 2.43 6.65
N GLY A 320 21.24 1.50 5.82
CA GLY A 320 21.45 0.06 6.02
C GLY A 320 20.38 -0.61 6.89
N GLU A 321 19.16 -0.10 6.88
CA GLU A 321 17.97 -0.69 7.51
C GLU A 321 18.05 -1.02 9.02
N PRO A 322 18.64 -0.16 9.87
CA PRO A 322 18.51 -0.35 11.31
C PRO A 322 17.03 -0.34 11.71
N ASP A 323 16.68 -1.05 12.78
CA ASP A 323 15.34 -0.96 13.34
C ASP A 323 15.04 0.47 13.85
N TYR A 324 13.75 0.80 13.94
CA TYR A 324 13.31 2.14 14.33
C TYR A 324 13.73 2.51 15.75
N ASP A 325 13.85 1.54 16.67
CA ASP A 325 14.22 1.81 18.06
C ASP A 325 15.69 2.18 18.17
N THR A 326 16.57 1.55 17.38
CA THR A 326 17.98 1.92 17.25
C THR A 326 18.14 3.36 16.75
N LEU A 327 17.47 3.73 15.65
CA LEU A 327 17.53 5.11 15.14
C LEU A 327 16.94 6.12 16.14
N ALA A 328 15.86 5.77 16.83
CA ALA A 328 15.25 6.61 17.85
C ALA A 328 16.19 6.81 19.04
N ALA A 329 16.88 5.76 19.51
CA ALA A 329 17.85 5.86 20.60
C ALA A 329 19.03 6.76 20.24
N GLU A 330 19.54 6.65 19.01
CA GLU A 330 20.62 7.52 18.52
C GLU A 330 20.19 8.98 18.36
N ALA A 331 18.96 9.23 17.92
CA ALA A 331 18.41 10.58 17.82
C ALA A 331 18.02 11.17 19.18
N ALA A 332 17.72 10.34 20.19
CA ALA A 332 17.34 10.78 21.52
C ALA A 332 18.48 11.46 22.28
N VAL A 333 19.73 11.04 22.03
CA VAL A 333 20.92 11.66 22.64
C VAL A 333 21.39 12.93 21.92
N VAL A 334 20.82 13.22 20.74
CA VAL A 334 21.12 14.44 19.98
C VAL A 334 20.22 15.58 20.50
N PRO A 335 20.77 16.75 20.85
CA PRO A 335 19.98 17.87 21.37
C PRO A 335 19.05 18.47 20.29
N PRO A 336 18.00 19.21 20.71
CA PRO A 336 17.15 19.98 19.80
C PRO A 336 17.92 20.77 18.74
N GLY A 337 17.49 20.69 17.48
CA GLY A 337 18.14 21.35 16.35
C GLY A 337 19.30 20.58 15.72
N ALA A 338 19.50 19.33 16.14
CA ALA A 338 20.47 18.38 15.59
C ALA A 338 21.87 18.99 15.36
N GLU A 339 22.31 19.84 16.29
CA GLU A 339 23.59 20.54 16.29
C GLU A 339 23.87 21.36 15.02
N GLY A 340 22.82 21.87 14.37
CA GLY A 340 22.89 22.68 13.16
C GLY A 340 22.59 21.91 11.87
N CYS A 341 22.40 20.59 11.94
CA CYS A 341 21.85 19.82 10.82
C CYS A 341 20.34 20.09 10.71
N MET A 342 19.85 20.54 9.54
CA MET A 342 18.42 20.77 9.31
C MET A 342 17.96 20.13 8.01
N CYS A 343 16.74 19.59 8.03
CA CYS A 343 16.11 19.01 6.86
C CYS A 343 14.92 19.85 6.36
N LEU A 344 14.68 19.78 5.05
CA LEU A 344 13.41 20.14 4.42
C LEU A 344 12.69 18.83 4.04
N ASP A 345 11.48 18.63 4.53
CA ASP A 345 10.72 17.37 4.46
C ASP A 345 9.97 17.14 3.13
N HIS A 346 10.13 18.02 2.15
CA HIS A 346 9.35 18.04 0.89
C HIS A 346 9.81 17.00 -0.16
N PHE A 347 10.12 15.77 0.26
CA PHE A 347 10.69 14.73 -0.61
C PHE A 347 9.75 14.32 -1.76
N GLN A 348 8.43 14.48 -1.59
CA GLN A 348 7.41 14.27 -2.63
C GLN A 348 6.64 15.55 -2.96
N GLY A 349 7.31 16.70 -2.94
CA GLY A 349 6.66 18.01 -3.06
C GLY A 349 6.03 18.48 -1.75
N ASN A 350 5.28 19.57 -1.81
CA ASN A 350 4.56 20.12 -0.66
C ASN A 350 3.08 20.36 -1.01
N ARG A 351 2.17 19.87 -0.16
CA ARG A 351 0.73 20.19 -0.23
C ARG A 351 0.44 21.47 0.54
N THR A 352 0.52 21.42 1.87
CA THR A 352 0.23 22.56 2.75
C THR A 352 1.53 23.10 3.35
N PRO A 353 1.81 24.42 3.35
CA PRO A 353 0.98 25.50 2.81
C PRO A 353 1.40 26.00 1.42
N HIS A 354 2.44 25.43 0.80
CA HIS A 354 3.01 26.00 -0.42
C HIS A 354 2.35 25.53 -1.71
N THR A 355 1.64 24.40 -1.69
CA THR A 355 0.97 23.81 -2.86
C THR A 355 1.92 23.70 -4.05
N ASP A 356 3.11 23.14 -3.82
CA ASP A 356 4.22 23.08 -4.77
C ASP A 356 4.69 21.64 -4.99
N ALA A 357 4.19 21.01 -6.06
CA ALA A 357 4.58 19.66 -6.47
C ALA A 357 6.06 19.54 -6.89
N HIS A 358 6.73 20.66 -7.18
CA HIS A 358 8.13 20.69 -7.61
C HIS A 358 9.11 20.92 -6.46
N SER A 359 8.64 21.18 -5.23
CA SER A 359 9.53 21.24 -4.06
C SER A 359 10.22 19.89 -3.83
N ARG A 360 11.46 19.91 -3.31
CA ARG A 360 12.22 18.70 -3.02
C ARG A 360 12.80 18.72 -1.61
N GLY A 361 13.11 17.53 -1.10
CA GLY A 361 13.78 17.36 0.18
C GLY A 361 15.21 17.88 0.15
N ALA A 362 15.71 18.32 1.30
CA ALA A 362 17.10 18.78 1.44
C ALA A 362 17.65 18.46 2.82
N ILE A 363 18.95 18.22 2.91
CA ILE A 363 19.70 18.13 4.18
C ILE A 363 20.75 19.23 4.13
N THR A 364 20.75 20.11 5.14
CA THR A 364 21.57 21.32 5.18
C THR A 364 22.34 21.41 6.49
N GLY A 365 23.43 22.17 6.51
CA GLY A 365 24.23 22.40 7.72
C GLY A 365 25.12 21.22 8.14
N LEU A 366 25.39 20.26 7.24
CA LEU A 366 26.24 19.10 7.55
C LEU A 366 27.68 19.52 7.92
N THR A 367 28.24 18.82 8.92
CA THR A 367 29.64 18.87 9.33
C THR A 367 30.15 17.43 9.49
N LEU A 368 31.47 17.23 9.54
CA LEU A 368 32.06 15.89 9.76
C LEU A 368 31.72 15.27 11.13
N ARG A 369 31.12 16.04 12.06
CA ARG A 369 30.65 15.56 13.36
C ARG A 369 29.35 14.76 13.25
N HIS A 370 28.52 15.05 12.25
CA HIS A 370 27.18 14.49 12.17
C HIS A 370 27.20 13.01 11.76
N GLY A 371 26.59 12.18 12.59
CA GLY A 371 26.31 10.77 12.31
C GLY A 371 24.85 10.53 11.95
N ARG A 372 24.47 9.26 11.77
CA ARG A 372 23.11 8.90 11.33
C ARG A 372 22.01 9.37 12.30
N GLY A 373 22.23 9.27 13.61
CA GLY A 373 21.32 9.80 14.62
C GLY A 373 21.04 11.31 14.50
N HIS A 374 22.00 12.12 14.03
CA HIS A 374 21.79 13.56 13.85
C HIS A 374 20.87 13.84 12.67
N VAL A 375 21.09 13.16 11.54
CA VAL A 375 20.23 13.31 10.36
C VAL A 375 18.84 12.76 10.65
N PHE A 376 18.72 11.64 11.36
CA PHE A 376 17.43 11.12 11.79
C PHE A 376 16.69 12.11 12.69
N ARG A 377 17.37 12.70 13.69
CA ARG A 377 16.82 13.77 14.53
C ARG A 377 16.34 14.95 13.70
N ALA A 378 17.16 15.42 12.76
CA ALA A 378 16.82 16.55 11.87
C ALA A 378 15.61 16.24 10.98
N LEU A 379 15.43 14.99 10.53
CA LEU A 379 14.26 14.57 9.76
C LEU A 379 13.00 14.59 10.62
N LEU A 380 13.02 13.99 11.81
CA LEU A 380 11.89 14.05 12.76
C LEU A 380 11.49 15.50 13.06
N GLU A 381 12.48 16.34 13.39
CA GLU A 381 12.27 17.77 13.65
C GLU A 381 11.71 18.49 12.43
N SER A 382 12.21 18.23 11.22
CA SER A 382 11.70 18.85 9.98
C SER A 382 10.24 18.52 9.69
N ILE A 383 9.82 17.28 9.93
CA ILE A 383 8.42 16.88 9.76
C ILE A 383 7.53 17.61 10.78
N CYS A 384 8.00 17.73 12.03
CA CYS A 384 7.29 18.45 13.07
C CYS A 384 7.24 19.97 12.81
N PHE A 385 8.32 20.56 12.26
CA PHE A 385 8.33 21.94 11.79
C PHE A 385 7.35 22.15 10.63
N GLY A 386 7.26 21.21 9.69
CA GLY A 386 6.25 21.24 8.63
C GLY A 386 4.83 21.24 9.19
N THR A 387 4.55 20.39 10.18
CA THR A 387 3.26 20.39 10.91
C THR A 387 2.99 21.72 11.61
N GLU A 388 3.97 22.30 12.31
CA GLU A 388 3.80 23.60 12.96
C GLU A 388 3.64 24.74 11.95
N HIS A 389 4.26 24.65 10.77
CA HIS A 389 4.03 25.61 9.70
C HIS A 389 2.59 25.52 9.15
N ILE A 390 2.02 24.32 9.10
CA ILE A 390 0.59 24.11 8.81
C ILE A 390 -0.27 24.74 9.91
N PHE A 391 0.05 24.52 11.20
CA PHE A 391 -0.68 25.14 12.31
C PHE A 391 -0.60 26.68 12.31
N GLU A 392 0.56 27.27 11.99
CA GLU A 392 0.67 28.72 11.78
C GLU A 392 -0.24 29.20 10.65
N THR A 393 -0.31 28.45 9.54
CA THR A 393 -1.17 28.79 8.40
C THR A 393 -2.64 28.68 8.78
N MET A 394 -3.02 27.66 9.54
CA MET A 394 -4.35 27.51 10.15
C MET A 394 -4.71 28.72 11.02
N ARG A 395 -3.82 29.11 11.94
CA ARG A 395 -4.02 30.25 12.83
C ARG A 395 -4.20 31.55 12.06
N ALA A 396 -3.41 31.75 11.01
CA ALA A 396 -3.51 32.93 10.15
C ALA A 396 -4.84 33.03 9.38
N ASN A 397 -5.55 31.91 9.19
CA ASN A 397 -6.83 31.85 8.49
C ASN A 397 -8.05 31.70 9.41
N GLY A 398 -7.86 31.78 10.74
CA GLY A 398 -8.95 31.79 11.71
C GLY A 398 -9.13 30.49 12.51
N TYR A 399 -8.31 29.46 12.28
CA TYR A 399 -8.39 28.21 13.03
C TYR A 399 -7.18 27.99 13.93
N SER A 400 -7.39 27.90 15.24
CA SER A 400 -6.32 27.68 16.22
C SER A 400 -6.48 26.32 16.90
N PRO A 401 -5.65 25.31 16.58
CA PRO A 401 -5.70 24.04 17.30
C PRO A 401 -5.30 24.24 18.77
N THR A 402 -6.11 23.72 19.70
CA THR A 402 -5.88 23.78 21.15
C THR A 402 -5.46 22.45 21.75
N SER A 403 -5.69 21.35 21.03
CA SER A 403 -5.26 19.99 21.37
C SER A 403 -5.17 19.15 20.11
N VAL A 404 -4.21 18.23 20.05
CA VAL A 404 -4.03 17.31 18.92
C VAL A 404 -4.22 15.88 19.41
N THR A 405 -5.19 15.13 18.89
CA THR A 405 -5.28 13.68 19.10
C THR A 405 -4.62 12.96 17.93
N VAL A 406 -3.75 11.99 18.22
CA VAL A 406 -2.88 11.38 17.20
C VAL A 406 -3.21 9.91 17.01
N ALA A 407 -3.28 9.48 15.75
CA ALA A 407 -3.41 8.08 15.36
C ALA A 407 -2.30 7.67 14.39
N GLY A 408 -2.11 6.36 14.23
CA GLY A 408 -1.21 5.79 13.23
C GLY A 408 0.25 5.64 13.68
N GLY A 409 1.17 5.51 12.72
CA GLY A 409 2.50 4.95 12.94
C GLY A 409 3.41 5.74 13.90
N ALA A 410 3.30 7.07 13.93
CA ALA A 410 4.16 7.92 14.75
C ALA A 410 3.91 7.74 16.26
N THR A 411 2.72 7.28 16.66
CA THR A 411 2.35 7.05 18.07
C THR A 411 3.26 6.04 18.79
N ARG A 412 3.93 5.17 18.03
CA ARG A 412 4.90 4.18 18.52
C ARG A 412 6.24 4.79 18.95
N SER A 413 6.55 6.03 18.56
CA SER A 413 7.80 6.71 18.91
C SER A 413 7.56 7.80 19.96
N PRO A 414 7.89 7.57 21.24
CA PRO A 414 7.76 8.59 22.28
C PRO A 414 8.58 9.86 21.98
N LEU A 415 9.78 9.70 21.42
CA LEU A 415 10.63 10.82 21.01
C LEU A 415 9.92 11.70 19.97
N TRP A 416 9.36 11.08 18.93
CA TRP A 416 8.71 11.83 17.86
C TRP A 416 7.46 12.57 18.37
N MET A 417 6.67 11.91 19.21
CA MET A 417 5.52 12.54 19.85
C MET A 417 5.91 13.74 20.74
N GLN A 418 7.02 13.63 21.49
CA GLN A 418 7.52 14.74 22.31
C GLN A 418 7.99 15.91 21.44
N ILE A 419 8.72 15.66 20.35
CA ILE A 419 9.18 16.70 19.42
C ILE A 419 7.99 17.47 18.82
N HIS A 420 6.92 16.77 18.43
CA HIS A 420 5.69 17.40 17.96
C HIS A 420 5.07 18.34 19.00
N ALA A 421 4.92 17.87 20.25
CA ALA A 421 4.37 18.67 21.34
C ALA A 421 5.25 19.89 21.63
N ASP A 422 6.56 19.71 21.77
CA ASP A 422 7.51 20.79 22.08
C ASP A 422 7.56 21.87 20.99
N ILE A 423 7.54 21.47 19.72
CA ILE A 423 7.58 22.45 18.61
C ILE A 423 6.29 23.27 18.57
N SER A 424 5.13 22.61 18.65
CA SER A 424 3.82 23.28 18.51
C SER A 424 3.32 23.98 19.77
N ASN A 425 3.85 23.60 20.95
CA ASN A 425 3.39 24.03 22.27
C ASN A 425 1.90 23.72 22.53
N ILE A 426 1.45 22.57 22.05
CA ILE A 426 0.08 22.07 22.19
C ILE A 426 0.15 20.65 22.79
N PRO A 427 -0.78 20.25 23.66
CA PRO A 427 -0.85 18.86 24.16
C PRO A 427 -1.22 17.87 23.05
N PHE A 428 -0.49 16.76 23.00
CA PHE A 428 -0.72 15.64 22.08
C PHE A 428 -1.34 14.45 22.83
N ILE A 429 -2.51 13.98 22.38
CA ILE A 429 -3.34 12.98 23.06
C ILE A 429 -3.28 11.67 22.27
N LEU A 430 -3.14 10.55 22.97
CA LEU A 430 -3.29 9.20 22.42
C LEU A 430 -4.52 8.53 23.02
N THR A 431 -5.22 7.72 22.22
CA THR A 431 -6.39 6.94 22.62
C THR A 431 -6.03 5.49 22.89
N LYS A 432 -6.84 4.80 23.70
CA LYS A 432 -6.63 3.37 24.01
C LYS A 432 -6.84 2.45 22.81
N VAL A 433 -7.81 2.77 21.96
CA VAL A 433 -8.04 2.06 20.71
C VAL A 433 -7.18 2.71 19.63
N SER A 434 -6.27 1.93 19.06
CA SER A 434 -5.37 2.37 17.99
C SER A 434 -6.05 2.43 16.63
N ASP A 435 -7.10 1.64 16.42
CA ASP A 435 -7.91 1.61 15.20
C ASP A 435 -9.07 2.60 15.30
N ALA A 436 -8.77 3.86 15.02
CA ALA A 436 -9.73 4.95 15.14
C ALA A 436 -10.88 4.89 14.10
N PRO A 437 -10.66 4.57 12.81
CA PRO A 437 -11.74 4.44 11.83
C PRO A 437 -12.78 3.39 12.27
N ALA A 438 -12.33 2.18 12.61
CA ALA A 438 -13.25 1.12 13.06
C ALA A 438 -14.04 1.51 14.32
N LEU A 439 -13.42 2.17 15.31
CA LEU A 439 -14.13 2.68 16.48
C LEU A 439 -15.12 3.80 16.09
N GLY A 440 -14.74 4.69 15.17
CA GLY A 440 -15.62 5.72 14.63
C GLY A 440 -16.87 5.12 13.96
N ALA A 441 -16.70 4.10 13.13
CA ALA A 441 -17.80 3.37 12.54
C ALA A 441 -18.68 2.68 13.60
N ALA A 442 -18.08 2.09 14.64
CA ALA A 442 -18.83 1.51 15.76
C ALA A 442 -19.66 2.55 16.53
N ILE A 443 -19.14 3.77 16.73
CA ILE A 443 -19.87 4.90 17.31
C ILE A 443 -21.10 5.24 16.46
N LEU A 444 -20.94 5.33 15.13
CA LEU A 444 -22.05 5.59 14.21
C LEU A 444 -23.11 4.48 14.26
N ALA A 445 -22.68 3.21 14.31
CA ALA A 445 -23.56 2.06 14.47
C ALA A 445 -24.36 2.14 15.79
N ALA A 446 -23.71 2.49 16.90
CA ALA A 446 -24.37 2.59 18.20
C ALA A 446 -25.46 3.67 18.24
N VAL A 447 -25.25 4.79 17.54
CA VAL A 447 -26.26 5.85 17.37
C VAL A 447 -27.41 5.37 16.50
N ALA A 448 -27.14 4.74 15.35
CA ALA A 448 -28.17 4.21 14.47
C ALA A 448 -29.04 3.12 15.13
N ALA A 449 -28.47 2.35 16.07
CA ALA A 449 -29.18 1.38 16.89
C ALA A 449 -30.05 2.01 18.00
N GLY A 450 -29.98 3.33 18.20
CA GLY A 450 -30.66 4.04 19.29
C GLY A 450 -30.10 3.74 20.68
N LEU A 451 -28.84 3.26 20.77
CA LEU A 451 -28.17 2.97 22.04
C LEU A 451 -27.57 4.23 22.67
N TYR A 452 -27.26 5.22 21.84
CA TYR A 452 -26.91 6.57 22.22
C TYR A 452 -27.81 7.57 21.49
N PRO A 453 -28.13 8.73 22.09
CA PRO A 453 -29.04 9.71 21.50
C PRO A 453 -28.44 10.42 20.28
N ASP A 454 -27.12 10.61 20.25
CA ASP A 454 -26.38 11.28 19.19
C ASP A 454 -24.89 10.87 19.18
N VAL A 455 -24.18 11.27 18.12
CA VAL A 455 -22.75 10.98 17.95
C VAL A 455 -21.90 11.61 19.07
N PRO A 456 -22.10 12.88 19.49
CA PRO A 456 -21.36 13.43 20.63
C PRO A 456 -21.49 12.63 21.92
N ALA A 457 -22.69 12.13 22.26
CA ALA A 457 -22.91 11.31 23.44
C ALA A 457 -22.21 9.95 23.31
N ALA A 458 -22.29 9.30 22.15
CA ALA A 458 -21.58 8.05 21.89
C ALA A 458 -20.05 8.22 21.98
N CYS A 459 -19.47 9.23 21.31
CA CYS A 459 -18.04 9.54 21.40
C CYS A 459 -17.58 9.75 22.85
N ALA A 460 -18.35 10.49 23.66
CA ALA A 460 -18.01 10.76 25.05
C ALA A 460 -17.98 9.50 25.94
N HIS A 461 -18.68 8.43 25.56
CA HIS A 461 -18.70 7.17 26.31
C HIS A 461 -17.78 6.10 25.72
N MET A 462 -17.56 6.11 24.40
CA MET A 462 -16.84 5.05 23.69
C MET A 462 -15.35 5.37 23.45
N VAL A 463 -14.97 6.64 23.44
CA VAL A 463 -13.57 7.04 23.22
C VAL A 463 -12.87 7.24 24.55
N HIS A 464 -11.79 6.47 24.77
CA HIS A 464 -10.99 6.54 25.99
C HIS A 464 -9.58 7.04 25.70
N GLN A 465 -9.17 8.08 26.44
CA GLN A 465 -7.79 8.56 26.42
C GLN A 465 -6.86 7.55 27.10
N ASP A 466 -5.66 7.37 26.54
CA ASP A 466 -4.59 6.54 27.11
C ASP A 466 -3.54 7.41 27.82
N ARG A 467 -2.90 8.31 27.07
CA ARG A 467 -1.89 9.24 27.61
C ARG A 467 -1.91 10.59 26.91
N VAL A 468 -1.36 11.60 27.59
CA VAL A 468 -1.16 12.95 27.05
C VAL A 468 0.33 13.30 27.12
N VAL A 469 0.90 13.71 25.99
CA VAL A 469 2.25 14.25 25.88
C VAL A 469 2.16 15.77 26.01
N GLN A 470 2.73 16.28 27.09
CA GLN A 470 2.75 17.72 27.38
C GLN A 470 3.98 18.37 26.74
N PRO A 471 3.86 19.58 26.18
CA PRO A 471 5.01 20.32 25.69
C PRO A 471 5.94 20.73 26.82
N ASP A 472 7.25 20.69 26.61
CA ASP A 472 8.25 21.33 27.47
C ASP A 472 8.45 22.80 27.04
N PRO A 473 8.11 23.79 27.90
CA PRO A 473 8.28 25.20 27.57
C PRO A 473 9.71 25.63 27.25
N ALA A 474 10.72 24.98 27.83
CA ALA A 474 12.12 25.29 27.58
C ALA A 474 12.55 24.79 26.19
N CYS A 475 12.17 23.57 25.83
CA CYS A 475 12.37 23.03 24.49
C CYS A 475 11.61 23.85 23.45
N HIS A 476 10.36 24.24 23.74
CA HIS A 476 9.56 25.07 22.84
C HIS A 476 10.23 26.42 22.51
N ALA A 477 10.84 27.08 23.50
CA ALA A 477 11.54 28.34 23.29
C ALA A 477 12.70 28.19 22.27
N GLU A 478 13.46 27.10 22.35
CA GLU A 478 14.53 26.80 21.40
C GLU A 478 13.98 26.40 20.03
N TYR A 479 12.96 25.53 19.99
CA TYR A 479 12.33 25.10 18.75
C TYR A 479 11.66 26.24 17.97
N ARG A 480 11.15 27.28 18.65
CA ARG A 480 10.62 28.48 17.99
C ARG A 480 11.69 29.19 17.14
N ARG A 481 12.93 29.26 17.64
CA ARG A 481 14.07 29.83 16.90
C ARG A 481 14.43 28.96 15.70
N LEU A 482 14.45 27.65 15.89
CA LEU A 482 14.77 26.67 14.84
C LEU A 482 13.69 26.61 13.75
N HIS A 483 12.41 26.68 14.12
CA HIS A 483 11.29 26.74 13.18
C HIS A 483 11.40 27.98 12.26
N ALA A 484 11.77 29.13 12.82
CA ALA A 484 12.01 30.33 12.02
C ALA A 484 13.18 30.18 11.03
N ALA A 485 14.16 29.33 11.32
CA ALA A 485 15.23 28.98 10.38
C ALA A 485 14.73 27.97 9.32
N TYR A 486 13.98 26.95 9.71
CA TYR A 486 13.37 25.96 8.82
C TYR A 486 12.53 26.63 7.73
N LYS A 487 11.66 27.59 8.10
CA LYS A 487 10.81 28.33 7.13
C LYS A 487 11.60 29.10 6.06
N LYS A 488 12.89 29.40 6.30
CA LYS A 488 13.76 30.07 5.32
C LYS A 488 14.35 29.10 4.30
N LEU A 489 14.37 27.79 4.56
CA LEU A 489 14.93 26.79 3.67
C LEU A 489 14.18 26.73 2.34
N TYR A 490 12.85 26.62 2.38
CA TYR A 490 12.04 26.53 1.16
C TYR A 490 12.24 27.71 0.21
N PRO A 491 12.05 28.99 0.59
CA PRO A 491 12.24 30.10 -0.33
C PRO A 491 13.67 30.23 -0.84
N ALA A 492 14.68 29.85 -0.04
CA ALA A 492 16.08 29.86 -0.47
C ALA A 492 16.40 28.77 -1.52
N LEU A 493 15.80 27.59 -1.40
CA LEU A 493 16.07 26.44 -2.26
C LEU A 493 15.11 26.34 -3.46
N LYS A 494 13.93 26.97 -3.39
CA LYS A 494 12.90 26.94 -4.43
C LYS A 494 13.41 27.23 -5.83
N PRO A 495 14.22 28.28 -6.10
CA PRO A 495 14.72 28.54 -7.44
C PRO A 495 15.51 27.36 -8.01
N GLY A 496 16.31 26.69 -7.17
CA GLY A 496 17.07 25.50 -7.56
C GLY A 496 16.16 24.32 -7.89
N PHE A 497 15.20 24.02 -7.01
CA PHE A 497 14.23 22.94 -7.25
C PHE A 497 13.45 23.15 -8.55
N HIS A 498 12.92 24.35 -8.77
CA HIS A 498 12.14 24.69 -9.96
C HIS A 498 13.00 24.70 -11.23
N ALA A 499 14.25 25.15 -11.16
CA ALA A 499 15.18 25.07 -12.29
C ALA A 499 15.49 23.61 -12.66
N THR A 500 15.70 22.73 -11.68
CA THR A 500 15.94 21.30 -11.95
C THR A 500 14.69 20.56 -12.46
N ALA A 501 13.51 20.90 -11.93
CA ALA A 501 12.24 20.37 -12.42
C ALA A 501 11.93 20.86 -13.85
N ALA A 502 12.17 22.15 -14.11
CA ALA A 502 12.05 22.73 -15.45
C ALA A 502 13.04 22.09 -16.42
N ALA A 503 14.31 21.88 -16.03
CA ALA A 503 15.32 21.21 -16.85
C ALA A 503 14.96 19.75 -17.16
N GLY A 504 14.35 19.03 -16.20
CA GLY A 504 13.78 17.70 -16.42
C GLY A 504 12.62 17.71 -17.43
N SER A 505 11.78 18.75 -17.40
CA SER A 505 10.65 18.93 -18.33
C SER A 505 11.01 19.57 -19.68
N SER A 506 12.13 20.31 -19.78
CA SER A 506 12.56 21.08 -20.95
C SER A 506 13.62 20.38 -21.78
N ALA A 507 14.05 19.19 -21.37
CA ALA A 507 14.82 18.29 -22.22
C ALA A 507 13.92 17.78 -23.35
N LYS A 508 13.68 18.61 -24.37
CA LYS A 508 13.32 18.10 -25.70
C LYS A 508 14.46 17.18 -26.14
N PRO A 509 14.16 15.99 -26.68
CA PRO A 509 15.20 15.18 -27.30
C PRO A 509 15.87 16.03 -28.38
N ALA A 510 17.19 16.22 -28.27
CA ALA A 510 17.95 16.85 -29.32
C ALA A 510 17.71 16.06 -30.61
N ASN A 511 17.20 16.73 -31.65
CA ASN A 511 17.05 16.15 -32.97
C ASN A 511 18.39 15.54 -33.40
N GLY A 512 18.46 14.21 -33.41
CA GLY A 512 19.58 13.46 -33.95
C GLY A 512 19.55 13.57 -35.47
N SER A 513 20.24 14.58 -36.02
CA SER A 513 20.67 14.51 -37.42
C SER A 513 21.96 13.69 -37.52
N SER A 514 21.88 12.64 -38.34
CA SER A 514 22.95 11.87 -38.98
C SER A 514 23.92 11.08 -38.09
N ALA A 515 23.60 9.82 -37.81
CA ALA A 515 24.57 8.72 -37.67
C ALA A 515 23.94 7.34 -37.94
N ALA A 516 23.27 7.16 -39.09
CA ALA A 516 22.55 5.92 -39.43
C ALA A 516 23.44 4.75 -39.93
N GLY A 517 24.76 4.80 -39.74
CA GLY A 517 25.69 3.77 -40.26
C GLY A 517 26.32 2.85 -39.22
N ALA A 518 26.42 3.25 -37.95
CA ALA A 518 27.21 2.54 -36.94
C ALA A 518 26.37 1.69 -35.94
N GLY A 519 25.08 1.99 -35.78
CA GLY A 519 24.22 1.35 -34.78
C GLY A 519 23.76 -0.08 -35.10
N GLN A 520 23.69 -0.46 -36.39
CA GLN A 520 23.23 -1.80 -36.79
C GLN A 520 24.24 -2.90 -36.48
N ALA A 521 25.55 -2.62 -36.57
CA ALA A 521 26.60 -3.59 -36.26
C ALA A 521 26.70 -3.86 -34.74
N GLN A 522 26.55 -2.82 -33.90
CA GLN A 522 26.57 -2.96 -32.44
C GLN A 522 25.33 -3.69 -31.90
N ALA A 523 24.15 -3.43 -32.48
CA ALA A 523 22.92 -4.12 -32.09
C ALA A 523 22.97 -5.63 -32.43
N GLN A 524 23.51 -5.99 -33.60
CA GLN A 524 23.70 -7.40 -33.97
C GLN A 524 24.72 -8.11 -33.06
N GLN A 525 25.80 -7.42 -32.67
CA GLN A 525 26.83 -7.99 -31.81
C GLN A 525 26.34 -8.23 -30.37
N GLN A 526 25.52 -7.32 -29.82
CA GLN A 526 24.88 -7.50 -28.51
C GLN A 526 23.83 -8.61 -28.53
N GLN A 527 23.03 -8.72 -29.59
CA GLN A 527 22.05 -9.78 -29.73
C GLN A 527 22.71 -11.17 -29.80
N GLN A 528 23.85 -11.30 -30.50
CA GLN A 528 24.65 -12.53 -30.52
C GLN A 528 25.22 -12.89 -29.14
N GLN A 529 25.70 -11.90 -28.37
CA GLN A 529 26.20 -12.13 -27.00
C GLN A 529 25.10 -12.60 -26.05
N GLN A 530 23.90 -12.00 -26.10
CA GLN A 530 22.78 -12.41 -25.25
C GLN A 530 22.29 -13.82 -25.62
N GLN A 531 22.23 -14.14 -26.92
CA GLN A 531 21.88 -15.49 -27.37
C GLN A 531 22.91 -16.53 -26.89
N GLN A 532 24.20 -16.18 -26.92
CA GLN A 532 25.27 -17.03 -26.41
C GLN A 532 25.11 -17.26 -24.90
N GLN A 533 24.76 -16.24 -24.12
CA GLN A 533 24.51 -16.37 -22.68
C GLN A 533 23.32 -17.31 -22.38
N LEU A 534 22.21 -17.20 -23.10
CA LEU A 534 21.08 -18.12 -22.95
C LEU A 534 21.43 -19.56 -23.32
N SER A 535 22.25 -19.75 -24.37
CA SER A 535 22.71 -21.09 -24.76
C SER A 535 23.64 -21.72 -23.70
N ASN A 536 24.34 -20.90 -22.91
CA ASN A 536 25.23 -21.35 -21.84
C ASN A 536 24.50 -21.73 -20.55
N LEU A 537 23.19 -21.47 -20.42
CA LEU A 537 22.45 -21.94 -19.26
C LEU A 537 22.47 -23.48 -19.19
N HIS A 538 22.39 -24.04 -17.99
CA HIS A 538 22.32 -25.50 -17.82
C HIS A 538 20.86 -25.95 -17.79
N SER A 539 20.62 -27.22 -18.12
CA SER A 539 19.32 -27.88 -17.98
C SER A 539 19.25 -28.53 -16.61
N ILE A 540 18.55 -27.90 -15.68
CA ILE A 540 18.64 -28.17 -14.25
C ILE A 540 17.39 -28.89 -13.76
N VAL A 541 17.58 -30.03 -13.12
CA VAL A 541 16.53 -30.69 -12.33
C VAL A 541 16.92 -30.55 -10.86
N SER A 542 16.00 -29.98 -10.07
CA SER A 542 16.20 -29.71 -8.65
C SER A 542 15.14 -30.47 -7.83
N PRO A 543 15.32 -31.77 -7.50
CA PRO A 543 14.32 -32.53 -6.78
C PRO A 543 14.09 -31.97 -5.38
N SER A 544 12.84 -31.62 -5.04
CA SER A 544 12.49 -31.15 -3.69
C SER A 544 12.50 -32.30 -2.70
N ILE A 545 13.32 -32.14 -1.67
CA ILE A 545 13.46 -33.12 -0.57
C ILE A 545 12.22 -33.20 0.31
N LEU A 546 11.25 -32.29 0.15
CA LEU A 546 9.96 -32.39 0.83
C LEU A 546 9.21 -33.69 0.48
N SER A 547 9.51 -34.29 -0.68
CA SER A 547 8.97 -35.59 -1.11
C SER A 547 9.88 -36.79 -0.81
N ALA A 548 11.04 -36.59 -0.21
CA ALA A 548 12.00 -37.67 0.09
C ALA A 548 11.64 -38.45 1.37
N ASP A 549 12.29 -39.59 1.59
CA ASP A 549 12.20 -40.33 2.84
C ASP A 549 13.04 -39.64 3.93
N PHE A 550 12.39 -38.84 4.78
CA PHE A 550 13.05 -38.12 5.88
C PHE A 550 13.79 -39.03 6.86
N SER A 551 13.40 -40.31 6.97
CA SER A 551 14.10 -41.26 7.82
C SER A 551 15.46 -41.69 7.24
N ASN A 552 15.68 -41.45 5.94
CA ASN A 552 16.88 -41.84 5.22
C ASN A 552 17.30 -40.78 4.17
N LEU A 553 17.27 -39.52 4.58
CA LEU A 553 17.43 -38.38 3.69
C LEU A 553 18.77 -38.35 2.95
N GLU A 554 19.87 -38.75 3.59
CA GLU A 554 21.19 -38.83 2.95
C GLU A 554 21.19 -39.79 1.75
N ARG A 555 20.62 -40.99 1.92
CA ARG A 555 20.54 -42.00 0.86
C ARG A 555 19.79 -41.45 -0.34
N ASP A 556 18.65 -40.82 -0.11
CA ASP A 556 17.77 -40.31 -1.15
C ASP A 556 18.42 -39.14 -1.91
N VAL A 557 19.08 -38.23 -1.19
CA VAL A 557 19.84 -37.13 -1.82
C VAL A 557 21.01 -37.66 -2.64
N ARG A 558 21.81 -38.60 -2.12
CA ARG A 558 22.89 -39.23 -2.90
C ARG A 558 22.38 -39.91 -4.16
N ARG A 559 21.22 -40.57 -4.07
CA ARG A 559 20.62 -41.28 -5.19
C ARG A 559 20.21 -40.35 -6.32
N VAL A 560 19.56 -39.22 -6.01
CA VAL A 560 19.17 -38.25 -7.06
C VAL A 560 20.37 -37.53 -7.66
N VAL A 561 21.38 -37.21 -6.86
CA VAL A 561 22.65 -36.64 -7.37
C VAL A 561 23.36 -37.63 -8.28
N ALA A 562 23.45 -38.91 -7.89
CA ALA A 562 24.00 -39.97 -8.74
C ALA A 562 23.19 -40.22 -10.02
N ALA A 563 21.89 -39.94 -10.00
CA ALA A 563 21.01 -39.99 -11.17
C ALA A 563 21.17 -38.77 -12.10
N GLY A 564 22.02 -37.80 -11.75
CA GLY A 564 22.32 -36.62 -12.57
C GLY A 564 21.57 -35.34 -12.18
N ALA A 565 20.94 -35.28 -11.00
CA ALA A 565 20.36 -34.04 -10.50
C ALA A 565 21.49 -33.08 -10.12
N GLU A 566 21.60 -31.96 -10.82
CA GLU A 566 22.62 -30.95 -10.54
C GLU A 566 22.34 -30.22 -9.23
N TRP A 567 21.05 -29.98 -8.94
CA TRP A 567 20.59 -29.26 -7.74
C TRP A 567 19.73 -30.15 -6.86
N VAL A 568 19.65 -29.79 -5.58
CA VAL A 568 18.76 -30.40 -4.59
C VAL A 568 17.96 -29.27 -3.94
N HIS A 569 16.64 -29.31 -4.09
CA HIS A 569 15.75 -28.24 -3.64
C HIS A 569 15.35 -28.44 -2.18
N VAL A 570 15.49 -27.40 -1.37
CA VAL A 570 15.32 -27.40 0.09
C VAL A 570 14.27 -26.35 0.47
N ASP A 571 13.04 -26.81 0.68
CA ASP A 571 11.91 -25.97 1.10
C ASP A 571 11.94 -25.68 2.61
N ILE A 572 12.20 -24.42 2.98
CA ILE A 572 12.34 -23.94 4.36
C ILE A 572 11.12 -23.10 4.73
N PHE A 573 10.29 -23.62 5.63
CA PHE A 573 9.03 -23.01 6.04
C PHE A 573 9.05 -22.66 7.53
N ASP A 574 8.43 -21.54 7.94
CA ASP A 574 8.44 -21.04 9.32
C ASP A 574 7.13 -21.26 10.10
N GLY A 575 6.11 -21.88 9.50
CA GLY A 575 4.80 -22.05 10.11
C GLY A 575 3.95 -20.78 10.19
N VAL A 576 4.41 -19.66 9.62
CA VAL A 576 3.70 -18.37 9.62
C VAL A 576 3.43 -17.89 8.19
N PHE A 577 4.46 -17.80 7.35
CA PHE A 577 4.30 -17.43 5.94
C PHE A 577 3.54 -18.51 5.16
N VAL A 578 3.80 -19.78 5.52
CA VAL A 578 2.96 -20.93 5.19
C VAL A 578 2.65 -21.67 6.49
N PRO A 579 1.48 -22.31 6.63
CA PRO A 579 1.08 -22.94 7.90
C PRO A 579 1.92 -24.16 8.29
N ASN A 580 2.74 -24.68 7.37
CA ASN A 580 3.58 -25.83 7.56
C ASN A 580 4.95 -25.41 8.11
N LEU A 581 5.52 -26.22 9.00
CA LEU A 581 6.90 -26.11 9.46
C LEU A 581 7.70 -27.27 8.87
N THR A 582 8.84 -27.00 8.22
CA THR A 582 9.66 -28.04 7.58
C THR A 582 11.02 -28.19 8.23
N ILE A 583 12.05 -27.65 7.60
CA ILE A 583 13.47 -27.82 7.90
C ILE A 583 14.15 -26.46 7.91
N GLY A 584 15.42 -26.41 8.31
CA GLY A 584 16.20 -25.17 8.37
C GLY A 584 17.70 -25.42 8.34
N PRO A 585 18.52 -24.42 8.75
CA PRO A 585 19.97 -24.48 8.66
C PRO A 585 20.63 -25.77 9.21
N PRO A 586 20.16 -26.41 10.30
CA PRO A 586 20.75 -27.68 10.78
C PRO A 586 20.68 -28.84 9.79
N VAL A 587 19.59 -28.92 9.00
CA VAL A 587 19.42 -29.96 7.98
C VAL A 587 20.29 -29.64 6.77
N VAL A 588 20.31 -28.38 6.33
CA VAL A 588 21.20 -27.89 5.26
C VAL A 588 22.66 -28.23 5.57
N LYS A 589 23.11 -27.94 6.80
CA LYS A 589 24.46 -28.25 7.27
C LYS A 589 24.78 -29.75 7.27
N SER A 590 23.80 -30.57 7.66
CA SER A 590 23.96 -32.03 7.65
C SER A 590 24.07 -32.56 6.21
N LEU A 591 23.23 -32.06 5.29
CA LEU A 591 23.26 -32.43 3.88
C LEU A 591 24.55 -31.98 3.20
N HIS A 592 24.98 -30.73 3.39
CA HIS A 592 26.23 -30.22 2.83
C HIS A 592 27.44 -31.02 3.30
N LYS A 593 27.44 -31.50 4.55
CA LYS A 593 28.52 -32.34 5.08
C LYS A 593 28.49 -33.76 4.50
N SER A 594 27.31 -34.36 4.39
CA SER A 594 27.17 -35.74 3.89
C SER A 594 27.33 -35.81 2.37
N VAL A 595 26.78 -34.87 1.61
CA VAL A 595 26.75 -34.85 0.14
C VAL A 595 27.31 -33.50 -0.36
N PRO A 596 28.62 -33.23 -0.16
CA PRO A 596 29.24 -31.94 -0.48
C PRO A 596 29.20 -31.57 -1.96
N GLU A 597 28.98 -32.55 -2.84
CA GLU A 597 28.80 -32.35 -4.28
C GLU A 597 27.41 -31.79 -4.66
N ALA A 598 26.43 -31.83 -3.75
CA ALA A 598 25.08 -31.35 -4.03
C ALA A 598 25.01 -29.81 -3.99
N PHE A 599 24.49 -29.20 -5.05
CA PHE A 599 24.11 -27.79 -5.03
C PHE A 599 22.80 -27.63 -4.26
N LEU A 600 22.87 -27.08 -3.04
CA LEU A 600 21.71 -26.89 -2.17
C LEU A 600 20.97 -25.59 -2.52
N ASP A 601 19.86 -25.74 -3.24
CA ASP A 601 18.93 -24.68 -3.62
C ASP A 601 17.91 -24.46 -2.49
N CYS A 602 18.17 -23.47 -1.62
CA CYS A 602 17.31 -23.19 -0.46
C CYS A 602 16.22 -22.19 -0.83
N HIS A 603 14.98 -22.64 -0.77
CA HIS A 603 13.78 -21.87 -1.05
C HIS A 603 13.03 -21.56 0.25
N LEU A 604 12.93 -20.27 0.59
CA LEU A 604 12.40 -19.80 1.85
C LEU A 604 10.98 -19.29 1.69
N CYS A 605 10.03 -20.04 2.26
CA CYS A 605 8.66 -19.58 2.51
C CYS A 605 8.56 -19.15 3.99
N VAL A 606 9.16 -18.00 4.31
CA VAL A 606 9.25 -17.45 5.67
C VAL A 606 8.94 -15.95 5.70
N VAL A 607 8.48 -15.43 6.84
CA VAL A 607 8.08 -14.03 7.00
C VAL A 607 9.27 -13.07 6.94
N HIS A 608 10.39 -13.46 7.54
CA HIS A 608 11.60 -12.65 7.68
C HIS A 608 12.84 -13.37 7.12
N PRO A 609 13.02 -13.42 5.78
CA PRO A 609 14.11 -14.15 5.16
C PRO A 609 15.50 -13.60 5.54
N SER A 610 15.60 -12.31 5.90
CA SER A 610 16.81 -11.68 6.44
C SER A 610 17.39 -12.41 7.66
N ASN A 611 16.54 -13.05 8.47
CA ASN A 611 16.98 -13.76 9.68
C ASN A 611 17.70 -15.08 9.37
N TYR A 612 17.62 -15.57 8.13
CA TYR A 612 18.14 -16.88 7.73
C TYR A 612 19.37 -16.80 6.83
N VAL A 613 19.63 -15.66 6.18
CA VAL A 613 20.64 -15.56 5.11
C VAL A 613 22.05 -15.90 5.59
N ASP A 614 22.47 -15.40 6.76
CA ASP A 614 23.79 -15.66 7.33
C ASP A 614 23.93 -17.11 7.81
N ASP A 615 22.90 -17.63 8.48
CA ASP A 615 22.88 -18.99 9.01
C ASP A 615 22.85 -20.05 7.91
N LEU A 616 22.13 -19.79 6.81
CA LEU A 616 22.10 -20.68 5.66
C LEU A 616 23.41 -20.67 4.87
N ALA A 617 24.04 -19.50 4.71
CA ALA A 617 25.38 -19.43 4.14
C ALA A 617 26.38 -20.22 5.00
N ALA A 618 26.35 -20.05 6.32
CA ALA A 618 27.19 -20.80 7.25
C ALA A 618 26.88 -22.31 7.27
N ALA A 619 25.65 -22.70 6.91
CA ALA A 619 25.24 -24.09 6.77
C ALA A 619 25.66 -24.72 5.42
N GLY A 620 26.18 -23.94 4.46
CA GLY A 620 26.60 -24.43 3.15
C GLY A 620 25.49 -24.44 2.09
N ALA A 621 24.48 -23.57 2.22
CA ALA A 621 23.55 -23.31 1.12
C ALA A 621 24.31 -22.74 -0.09
N ALA A 622 23.93 -23.17 -1.30
CA ALA A 622 24.56 -22.70 -2.53
C ALA A 622 23.72 -21.61 -3.22
N GLN A 623 22.40 -21.62 -3.02
CA GLN A 623 21.48 -20.58 -3.45
C GLN A 623 20.52 -20.21 -2.32
N PHE A 624 20.21 -18.92 -2.23
CA PHE A 624 19.25 -18.37 -1.29
C PHE A 624 18.11 -17.71 -2.08
N THR A 625 16.96 -18.38 -2.10
CA THR A 625 15.75 -17.93 -2.82
C THR A 625 14.67 -17.55 -1.82
N PHE A 626 14.18 -16.32 -1.87
CA PHE A 626 13.16 -15.81 -0.95
C PHE A 626 11.97 -15.19 -1.69
N HIS A 627 10.81 -15.19 -1.05
CA HIS A 627 9.59 -14.61 -1.61
C HIS A 627 9.61 -13.09 -1.65
N ILE A 628 9.22 -12.50 -2.79
CA ILE A 628 8.96 -11.06 -2.87
C ILE A 628 7.75 -10.66 -2.01
N GLU A 629 6.85 -11.60 -1.74
CA GLU A 629 5.64 -11.42 -0.94
C GLU A 629 5.88 -11.56 0.57
N ALA A 630 7.10 -11.91 1.00
CA ALA A 630 7.41 -12.01 2.41
C ALA A 630 7.24 -10.63 3.09
N PRO A 631 6.52 -10.50 4.22
CA PRO A 631 6.30 -9.21 4.89
C PRO A 631 7.57 -8.44 5.27
N GLY A 632 8.73 -9.11 5.34
CA GLY A 632 10.05 -8.48 5.49
C GLY A 632 10.71 -8.00 4.19
N VAL A 633 10.06 -8.12 3.04
CA VAL A 633 10.57 -7.82 1.70
C VAL A 633 9.63 -6.81 1.02
N ASP A 634 10.13 -5.62 0.70
CA ASP A 634 9.37 -4.51 0.14
C ASP A 634 10.19 -3.80 -0.97
N PHE A 635 9.55 -3.65 -2.11
CA PHE A 635 10.09 -3.09 -3.35
C PHE A 635 10.32 -1.57 -3.25
N CYS A 636 9.48 -0.84 -2.53
CA CYS A 636 9.61 0.61 -2.34
C CYS A 636 10.85 1.00 -1.54
N CYS A 637 11.40 0.07 -0.74
CA CYS A 637 12.61 0.26 0.06
C CYS A 637 13.84 -0.50 -0.45
N ASN A 638 13.75 -1.19 -1.59
CA ASN A 638 14.87 -1.95 -2.17
C ASN A 638 15.41 -3.09 -1.27
N THR A 639 14.62 -3.59 -0.30
CA THR A 639 15.07 -4.62 0.64
C THR A 639 15.35 -5.95 -0.07
N ALA A 640 14.58 -6.26 -1.12
CA ALA A 640 14.83 -7.42 -1.98
C ALA A 640 16.22 -7.36 -2.63
N ALA A 641 16.63 -6.20 -3.15
CA ALA A 641 17.96 -6.03 -3.74
C ALA A 641 19.07 -6.10 -2.67
N ALA A 642 18.83 -5.54 -1.48
CA ALA A 642 19.78 -5.60 -0.37
C ALA A 642 19.99 -7.03 0.13
N LEU A 643 18.91 -7.81 0.27
CA LEU A 643 18.97 -9.21 0.68
C LEU A 643 19.64 -10.08 -0.39
N ALA A 644 19.33 -9.86 -1.66
CA ALA A 644 20.01 -10.49 -2.78
C ALA A 644 21.51 -10.16 -2.81
N ALA A 645 21.87 -8.89 -2.57
CA ALA A 645 23.26 -8.46 -2.45
C ALA A 645 23.95 -9.13 -1.25
N ARG A 646 23.26 -9.30 -0.11
CA ARG A 646 23.80 -10.00 1.06
C ARG A 646 24.07 -11.47 0.76
N ALA A 647 23.13 -12.17 0.11
CA ALA A 647 23.34 -13.56 -0.30
C ALA A 647 24.59 -13.71 -1.19
N ARG A 648 24.76 -12.81 -2.17
CA ARG A 648 25.95 -12.78 -3.05
C ARG A 648 27.25 -12.47 -2.29
N GLN A 649 27.22 -11.55 -1.34
CA GLN A 649 28.40 -11.24 -0.49
C GLN A 649 28.84 -12.46 0.33
N LEU A 650 27.89 -13.32 0.69
CA LEU A 650 28.15 -14.57 1.41
C LEU A 650 28.52 -15.74 0.50
N GLY A 651 28.61 -15.50 -0.82
CA GLY A 651 29.02 -16.51 -1.80
C GLY A 651 27.90 -17.42 -2.33
N MET A 652 26.63 -17.08 -2.06
CA MET A 652 25.47 -17.80 -2.60
C MET A 652 24.94 -17.13 -3.87
N LEU A 653 24.26 -17.91 -4.72
CA LEU A 653 23.38 -17.31 -5.75
C LEU A 653 22.17 -16.65 -5.08
N ALA A 654 21.77 -15.48 -5.61
CA ALA A 654 20.59 -14.78 -5.13
C ALA A 654 19.36 -15.13 -5.99
N GLY A 655 18.37 -15.75 -5.36
CA GLY A 655 17.09 -16.07 -5.97
C GLY A 655 15.94 -15.23 -5.43
N ILE A 656 14.95 -14.95 -6.26
CA ILE A 656 13.66 -14.37 -5.83
C ILE A 656 12.50 -15.23 -6.30
N ALA A 657 11.56 -15.53 -5.40
CA ALA A 657 10.40 -16.36 -5.65
C ALA A 657 9.13 -15.51 -5.77
N LEU A 658 8.20 -15.98 -6.61
CA LEU A 658 6.86 -15.41 -6.76
C LEU A 658 5.80 -16.50 -6.58
N THR A 659 4.69 -16.13 -5.92
CA THR A 659 3.49 -16.95 -5.84
C THR A 659 2.70 -16.95 -7.17
N PRO A 660 1.74 -17.89 -7.34
CA PRO A 660 0.89 -17.91 -8.53
C PRO A 660 0.09 -16.61 -8.74
N GLU A 661 -0.18 -15.84 -7.69
CA GLU A 661 -0.94 -14.59 -7.76
C GLU A 661 -0.09 -13.38 -8.16
N THR A 662 1.21 -13.36 -7.88
CA THR A 662 2.07 -12.19 -8.10
C THR A 662 2.56 -12.08 -9.56
N SER A 663 2.40 -10.92 -10.19
CA SER A 663 2.88 -10.69 -11.57
C SER A 663 4.40 -10.80 -11.67
N ALA A 664 4.91 -11.30 -12.81
CA ALA A 664 6.34 -11.28 -13.13
C ALA A 664 6.92 -9.84 -13.14
N ASP A 665 6.08 -8.83 -13.40
CA ASP A 665 6.46 -7.41 -13.38
C ASP A 665 7.06 -6.97 -12.04
N ALA A 666 6.66 -7.62 -10.94
CA ALA A 666 7.15 -7.30 -9.60
C ALA A 666 8.66 -7.50 -9.45
N VAL A 667 9.26 -8.40 -10.24
CA VAL A 667 10.70 -8.68 -10.18
C VAL A 667 11.49 -8.15 -11.38
N LEU A 668 10.82 -7.65 -12.42
CA LEU A 668 11.49 -7.13 -13.62
C LEU A 668 12.52 -6.03 -13.31
N PRO A 669 12.30 -5.09 -12.38
CA PRO A 669 13.31 -4.08 -12.07
C PRO A 669 14.56 -4.67 -11.41
N LEU A 670 14.42 -5.71 -10.58
CA LEU A 670 15.54 -6.43 -9.98
C LEU A 670 16.32 -7.23 -11.04
N CYS A 671 15.59 -7.87 -11.97
CA CYS A 671 16.17 -8.54 -13.13
C CYS A 671 16.96 -7.58 -14.02
N ALA A 672 16.36 -6.42 -14.37
CA ALA A 672 16.99 -5.41 -15.21
C ALA A 672 18.23 -4.77 -14.55
N ALA A 673 18.22 -4.64 -13.22
CA ALA A 673 19.38 -4.18 -12.45
C ALA A 673 20.48 -5.25 -12.28
N GLY A 674 20.24 -6.50 -12.72
CA GLY A 674 21.15 -7.62 -12.47
C GLY A 674 21.24 -7.99 -10.99
N ALA A 675 20.24 -7.64 -10.18
CA ALA A 675 20.25 -7.82 -8.73
C ALA A 675 20.04 -9.28 -8.29
N VAL A 676 19.48 -10.12 -9.15
CA VAL A 676 19.20 -11.53 -8.89
C VAL A 676 19.79 -12.43 -9.97
N ASP A 677 20.20 -13.64 -9.60
CA ASP A 677 20.74 -14.68 -10.48
C ASP A 677 19.65 -15.64 -10.95
N THR A 678 18.61 -15.78 -10.13
CA THR A 678 17.55 -16.77 -10.29
C THR A 678 16.17 -16.16 -10.00
N VAL A 679 15.17 -16.51 -10.80
CA VAL A 679 13.76 -16.25 -10.51
C VAL A 679 13.01 -17.58 -10.39
N LEU A 680 12.36 -17.82 -9.25
CA LEU A 680 11.52 -18.98 -9.00
C LEU A 680 10.05 -18.59 -9.14
N LEU A 681 9.34 -19.33 -9.98
CA LEU A 681 7.91 -19.15 -10.21
C LEU A 681 7.14 -20.36 -9.68
N LEU A 682 6.34 -20.15 -8.66
CA LEU A 682 5.42 -21.16 -8.17
C LEU A 682 4.24 -21.31 -9.15
N SER A 683 3.96 -22.56 -9.54
CA SER A 683 2.75 -22.93 -10.28
C SER A 683 1.58 -23.23 -9.33
N VAL A 684 1.83 -23.46 -8.05
CA VAL A 684 0.82 -23.76 -7.02
C VAL A 684 1.07 -22.90 -5.79
N ARG A 685 0.05 -22.73 -4.93
CA ARG A 685 0.27 -21.95 -3.69
C ARG A 685 1.33 -22.62 -2.82
N PRO A 686 2.23 -21.84 -2.20
CA PRO A 686 3.26 -22.38 -1.32
C PRO A 686 2.60 -23.06 -0.10
N GLY A 687 3.25 -24.10 0.43
CA GLY A 687 2.89 -24.72 1.71
C GLY A 687 2.66 -26.24 1.68
N PHE A 688 2.20 -26.82 0.58
CA PHE A 688 1.94 -28.27 0.50
C PHE A 688 2.59 -28.92 -0.74
N GLY A 689 3.28 -30.04 -0.52
CA GLY A 689 3.79 -30.91 -1.60
C GLY A 689 2.68 -31.70 -2.30
N GLY A 690 2.93 -32.13 -3.54
CA GLY A 690 2.04 -33.01 -4.30
C GLY A 690 0.82 -32.34 -4.96
N GLN A 691 0.75 -31.00 -4.96
CA GLN A 691 -0.28 -30.26 -5.67
C GLN A 691 -0.14 -30.41 -7.20
N LYS A 692 -1.27 -30.30 -7.92
CA LYS A 692 -1.29 -30.39 -9.39
C LYS A 692 -0.76 -29.11 -10.03
N PHE A 693 0.04 -29.25 -11.07
CA PHE A 693 0.57 -28.15 -11.87
C PHE A 693 -0.54 -27.23 -12.38
N GLN A 694 -0.33 -25.92 -12.29
CA GLN A 694 -1.23 -24.93 -12.89
C GLN A 694 -0.56 -24.24 -14.09
N PRO A 695 -1.13 -24.36 -15.31
CA PRO A 695 -0.55 -23.76 -16.52
C PRO A 695 -0.44 -22.23 -16.51
N GLY A 696 -1.12 -21.54 -15.59
CA GLY A 696 -1.06 -20.08 -15.45
C GLY A 696 0.33 -19.51 -15.17
N VAL A 697 1.30 -20.34 -14.79
CA VAL A 697 2.70 -19.94 -14.62
C VAL A 697 3.44 -19.72 -15.95
N LEU A 698 3.03 -20.41 -17.03
CA LEU A 698 3.77 -20.41 -18.31
C LEU A 698 3.88 -18.99 -18.93
N PRO A 699 2.82 -18.15 -18.96
CA PRO A 699 2.95 -16.77 -19.44
C PRO A 699 3.95 -15.94 -18.64
N LYS A 700 4.12 -16.19 -17.33
CA LYS A 700 5.08 -15.48 -16.48
C LYS A 700 6.52 -15.85 -16.84
N VAL A 701 6.77 -17.15 -17.07
CA VAL A 701 8.08 -17.65 -17.55
C VAL A 701 8.45 -16.97 -18.86
N ALA A 702 7.51 -16.96 -19.82
CA ALA A 702 7.72 -16.34 -21.12
C ALA A 702 7.95 -14.81 -21.01
N ALA A 703 7.22 -14.13 -20.13
CA ALA A 703 7.38 -12.70 -19.89
C ALA A 703 8.78 -12.34 -19.38
N LEU A 704 9.36 -13.12 -18.47
CA LEU A 704 10.72 -12.88 -17.96
C LEU A 704 11.78 -12.99 -19.07
N ARG A 705 11.67 -14.00 -19.94
CA ARG A 705 12.57 -14.14 -21.10
C ARG A 705 12.36 -13.02 -22.12
N ALA A 706 11.10 -12.66 -22.39
CA ALA A 706 10.76 -11.56 -23.29
C ALA A 706 11.26 -10.20 -22.76
N ALA A 707 11.34 -10.03 -21.44
CA ALA A 707 11.93 -8.86 -20.79
C ALA A 707 13.47 -8.86 -20.78
N GLY A 708 14.12 -9.89 -21.34
CA GLY A 708 15.57 -9.97 -21.47
C GLY A 708 16.27 -10.52 -20.23
N PHE A 709 15.59 -11.21 -19.31
CA PHE A 709 16.26 -11.85 -18.17
C PHE A 709 17.07 -13.07 -18.62
N LEU A 710 18.38 -13.03 -18.35
CA LEU A 710 19.36 -14.04 -18.80
C LEU A 710 19.76 -15.03 -17.70
N GLY A 711 19.21 -14.89 -16.48
CA GLY A 711 19.47 -15.79 -15.35
C GLY A 711 18.64 -17.07 -15.35
N ASN A 712 18.76 -17.87 -14.30
CA ASN A 712 17.99 -19.11 -14.16
C ASN A 712 16.51 -18.80 -13.92
N ILE A 713 15.61 -19.47 -14.63
CA ILE A 713 14.18 -19.47 -14.29
C ILE A 713 13.81 -20.87 -13.80
N ILE A 714 13.40 -20.93 -12.54
CA ILE A 714 12.90 -22.13 -11.87
C ILE A 714 11.37 -22.13 -11.94
N VAL A 715 10.76 -23.28 -12.23
CA VAL A 715 9.34 -23.50 -11.95
C VAL A 715 9.17 -24.60 -10.91
N ASP A 716 8.41 -24.28 -9.87
CA ASP A 716 8.11 -25.17 -8.75
C ASP A 716 6.59 -25.41 -8.60
N GLY A 717 6.21 -26.62 -8.22
CA GLY A 717 4.83 -27.06 -8.07
C GLY A 717 4.38 -27.98 -9.19
N GLY A 718 4.10 -29.25 -8.86
CA GLY A 718 3.40 -30.19 -9.75
C GLY A 718 4.13 -30.58 -11.04
N ILE A 719 5.44 -30.35 -11.16
CA ILE A 719 6.22 -30.76 -12.34
C ILE A 719 6.15 -32.27 -12.53
N THR A 720 5.88 -32.69 -13.76
CA THR A 720 5.84 -34.09 -14.22
C THR A 720 6.47 -34.21 -15.60
N GLN A 721 6.73 -35.43 -16.07
CA GLN A 721 7.20 -35.66 -17.45
C GLN A 721 6.20 -35.16 -18.51
N ASP A 722 4.90 -35.08 -18.20
CA ASP A 722 3.88 -34.61 -19.13
C ASP A 722 3.91 -33.09 -19.37
N ASN A 723 4.43 -32.31 -18.40
CA ASN A 723 4.44 -30.84 -18.45
C ASN A 723 5.84 -30.22 -18.53
N ALA A 724 6.91 -30.98 -18.24
CA ALA A 724 8.27 -30.45 -18.21
C ALA A 724 8.70 -29.80 -19.53
N LEU A 725 8.33 -30.40 -20.67
CA LEU A 725 8.67 -29.84 -21.99
C LEU A 725 8.02 -28.47 -22.22
N SER A 726 6.73 -28.30 -21.90
CA SER A 726 6.03 -27.04 -22.13
C SER A 726 6.50 -25.93 -21.21
N VAL A 727 6.88 -26.28 -19.97
CA VAL A 727 7.51 -25.35 -19.03
C VAL A 727 8.88 -24.89 -19.53
N ALA A 728 9.67 -25.80 -20.10
CA ALA A 728 10.96 -25.47 -20.68
C ALA A 728 10.84 -24.61 -21.95
N GLN A 729 9.90 -24.94 -22.85
CA GLN A 729 9.58 -24.16 -24.04
C GLN A 729 9.17 -22.72 -23.68
N ALA A 730 8.44 -22.52 -22.58
CA ALA A 730 8.07 -21.20 -22.11
C ALA A 730 9.26 -20.33 -21.66
N GLY A 731 10.42 -20.92 -21.33
CA GLY A 731 11.62 -20.18 -20.95
C GLY A 731 12.35 -20.70 -19.71
N ALA A 732 11.81 -21.69 -19.00
CA ALA A 732 12.43 -22.24 -17.80
C ALA A 732 13.60 -23.16 -18.15
N ASN A 733 14.67 -23.07 -17.37
CA ASN A 733 15.82 -24.00 -17.50
C ASN A 733 16.05 -24.81 -16.23
N ALA A 734 15.29 -24.54 -15.17
CA ALA A 734 15.33 -25.27 -13.93
C ALA A 734 13.93 -25.73 -13.54
N LEU A 735 13.77 -26.99 -13.14
CA LEU A 735 12.49 -27.55 -12.73
C LEU A 735 12.59 -28.21 -11.35
N VAL A 736 11.67 -27.87 -10.45
CA VAL A 736 11.54 -28.53 -9.14
C VAL A 736 10.57 -29.70 -9.25
N ALA A 737 11.10 -30.92 -9.18
CA ALA A 737 10.36 -32.15 -9.47
C ALA A 737 10.37 -33.16 -8.30
N GLY A 738 9.96 -32.73 -7.10
CA GLY A 738 9.99 -33.58 -5.90
C GLY A 738 9.18 -34.87 -6.03
N THR A 739 7.86 -34.77 -6.20
CA THR A 739 6.97 -35.94 -6.25
C THR A 739 7.27 -36.86 -7.44
N THR A 740 7.62 -36.31 -8.61
CA THR A 740 7.98 -37.12 -9.78
C THR A 740 9.26 -37.93 -9.58
N VAL A 741 10.24 -37.38 -8.86
CA VAL A 741 11.52 -38.06 -8.65
C VAL A 741 11.48 -39.02 -7.46
N PHE A 742 10.91 -38.62 -6.32
CA PHE A 742 10.92 -39.45 -5.10
C PHE A 742 9.72 -40.39 -4.97
N ALA A 743 8.55 -39.99 -5.48
CA ALA A 743 7.28 -40.72 -5.31
C ALA A 743 6.61 -41.09 -6.66
N GLY A 744 7.35 -40.94 -7.77
CA GLY A 744 6.87 -41.23 -9.11
C GLY A 744 6.80 -42.72 -9.44
N LYS A 745 6.25 -43.04 -10.62
CA LYS A 745 6.20 -44.41 -11.15
C LYS A 745 7.58 -44.94 -11.55
N GLU A 746 8.45 -44.02 -11.96
CA GLU A 746 9.82 -44.33 -12.40
C GLU A 746 10.82 -44.01 -11.29
N PRO A 747 11.91 -44.78 -11.19
CA PRO A 747 12.96 -44.49 -10.23
C PRO A 747 13.74 -43.21 -10.65
N PRO A 748 14.38 -42.49 -9.70
CA PRO A 748 15.22 -41.32 -9.98
C PRO A 748 16.18 -41.47 -11.17
N GLU A 749 16.79 -42.64 -11.32
CA GLU A 749 17.75 -42.97 -12.37
C GLU A 749 17.17 -42.92 -13.80
N ALA A 750 15.84 -43.00 -13.93
CA ALA A 750 15.12 -42.80 -15.19
C ALA A 750 14.45 -41.41 -15.23
N ALA A 751 13.83 -40.99 -14.14
CA ALA A 751 13.06 -39.75 -14.08
C ALA A 751 13.92 -38.49 -14.26
N VAL A 752 15.09 -38.44 -13.62
CA VAL A 752 15.98 -37.25 -13.67
C VAL A 752 16.56 -37.04 -15.07
N PRO A 753 17.18 -38.05 -15.74
CA PRO A 753 17.66 -37.88 -17.11
C PRO A 753 16.56 -37.49 -18.10
N ALA A 754 15.36 -38.08 -17.98
CA ALA A 754 14.22 -37.75 -18.84
C ALA A 754 13.81 -36.27 -18.72
N LEU A 755 13.75 -35.74 -17.49
CA LEU A 755 13.46 -34.32 -17.26
C LEU A 755 14.57 -33.41 -17.81
N VAL A 756 15.84 -33.79 -17.65
CA VAL A 756 16.98 -33.05 -18.23
C VAL A 756 16.89 -33.00 -19.76
N GLU A 757 16.51 -34.11 -20.41
CA GLU A 757 16.32 -34.17 -21.86
C GLU A 757 15.17 -33.26 -22.31
N MET A 758 14.04 -33.26 -21.61
CA MET A 758 12.90 -32.38 -21.90
C MET A 758 13.23 -30.90 -21.75
N ILE A 759 13.98 -30.53 -20.70
CA ILE A 759 14.46 -29.16 -20.53
C ILE A 759 15.37 -28.78 -21.70
N SER A 760 16.32 -29.65 -22.04
CA SER A 760 17.26 -29.42 -23.13
C SER A 760 16.57 -29.27 -24.48
N ALA A 761 15.52 -30.05 -24.74
CA ALA A 761 14.70 -29.93 -25.94
C ALA A 761 13.94 -28.59 -25.98
N GLY A 762 13.24 -28.24 -24.91
CA GLY A 762 12.44 -27.00 -24.85
C GLY A 762 13.27 -25.72 -24.99
N ARG A 763 14.52 -25.74 -24.51
CA ARG A 763 15.47 -24.62 -24.65
C ARG A 763 15.82 -24.26 -26.09
N THR A 764 15.67 -25.21 -27.03
CA THR A 764 15.94 -24.94 -28.45
C THR A 764 14.90 -24.02 -29.10
N GLU A 765 13.74 -23.84 -28.45
CA GLU A 765 12.62 -23.03 -28.94
C GLU A 765 12.58 -21.62 -28.34
N TRP A 766 13.54 -21.27 -27.49
CA TRP A 766 13.58 -19.94 -26.89
C TRP A 766 13.75 -18.85 -27.96
N PRO A 767 12.96 -17.76 -27.89
CA PRO A 767 13.05 -16.68 -28.87
C PRO A 767 14.46 -16.08 -28.88
N ALA A 768 14.89 -15.61 -30.05
CA ALA A 768 16.12 -14.83 -30.13
C ALA A 768 16.01 -13.64 -29.17
N ALA A 769 17.04 -13.42 -28.34
CA ALA A 769 17.02 -12.34 -27.35
C ALA A 769 16.58 -11.01 -28.02
N PRO A 770 15.64 -10.25 -27.42
CA PRO A 770 15.14 -9.02 -28.03
C PRO A 770 16.30 -8.05 -28.28
N ALA A 771 16.25 -7.31 -29.39
CA ALA A 771 17.23 -6.25 -29.64
C ALA A 771 17.25 -5.30 -28.44
N PRO A 772 18.43 -4.84 -27.98
CA PRO A 772 18.51 -3.91 -26.87
C PRO A 772 17.60 -2.72 -27.17
N ALA A 773 16.66 -2.44 -26.27
CA ALA A 773 15.83 -1.26 -26.39
C ALA A 773 16.77 -0.04 -26.53
N PRO A 774 16.58 0.83 -27.53
CA PRO A 774 17.34 2.08 -27.58
C PRO A 774 17.14 2.74 -26.22
N ALA A 775 18.23 3.15 -25.56
CA ALA A 775 18.19 3.66 -24.19
C ALA A 775 17.10 4.74 -24.09
N THR A 776 15.91 4.33 -23.63
CA THR A 776 14.78 5.19 -23.41
C THR A 776 15.11 5.93 -22.14
N ALA A 777 15.57 7.17 -22.28
CA ALA A 777 15.57 8.11 -21.18
C ALA A 777 14.11 8.26 -20.73
N ALA A 778 13.78 7.65 -19.59
CA ALA A 778 12.49 7.78 -18.94
C ALA A 778 12.22 9.26 -18.61
N VAL A 779 10.97 9.66 -18.85
CA VAL A 779 10.37 10.97 -18.59
C VAL A 779 10.32 11.29 -17.09
#